data_AF-A0A931UTH1-F1
#
_entry.id   AF-A0A931UTH1-F1
#
_cell.length_a   1.000
_cell.length_b   1.000
_cell.length_c   1.000
_cell.angle_alpha   90.00
_cell.angle_beta   90.00
_cell.angle_gamma   90.00
#
_symmetry.space_group_name_H-M   'P 1'
#
loop_
_entity.id
_entity.type
_entity.pdbx_description
1 polymer ?
#
loop_
_entity_poly.entity_id
_entity_poly.type
_entity_poly.pdbx_seq_one_letter_code
_entity_poly.pdbx_strand_id
1 'polypeptide(L)'
;MLRRFFRFTSLSSVIAIAACSSSDEQQQQPTPDAGPTDLCQTPEDQVKTVRFAPHSISVAPGESREVRVFIEPDVCVPTPVPLEVANAGTAKVDGTFIANLQSAEAMVKIVGVAAGKTTVLAKFGPSSAILEVDVRPKELPACGAVAKGNLAPGGSVKAAWNASLSVAPGATRDTTSIDPLDEASTVAPFDAEIGCAADAKGPDGYEALGPAVSFAPTEKKFLRELAFEIPVNPAAMPQTANLRHVRVQFTSKSLSPRFVPVTNPRFEPRGSGWVLRFDAPRLGTYQAFVAKNAGTVKKKRKLTHRAVFGFSMGGIGSSMFGMNHHDQFDLVVPLGGPMDAAHFLNYSLEYHFGGFCERKAGDPVPTTPCKASVGKPREMYQHVQWFEDWWHQRGVDGTGGTFGRDQMVNIFRDVSSAWGDPAFANPTNPHVAMGITDPKPLNEDAADYCGDPAKATVAEKGFYDRKYNPDGSLPVIKFCDGARQPEGPGKWAPGGKRPLEMVLAVDYNKNGQRDEGEPVIVQPFEPFSDFGKDGKASKDEAGYDAVDNPDPAGDDYDPQYNPLGTEKNGLWEAGEPFEDIGLDGVKCPTGETCKYDVGEGNGKFDLSAGLSTFFKRDGRMQIQGHPLSADPDGGKWTDDALDQLDFYSDGGIRDIFNWGTVGYHYMGAFGARNRPSVYFNEWVHLPNVEVKKENCSLSNLNDCFDPKEVDWSALPKSVYLRYGDIDANNRWIEKGDGQHVGYADQVFRRVQTGLFYIGSRWPDADRRYFEDPPTQDGLPPCVGESSCTYEYKDSTGRAGPVTVLLPPGYRSDAAKDLRYPVVYFLHGYGQSPEDLQAFVLLVSPMMGQGLSSRATRLQKMIMVFVDGRCREGSTEPECVRGTFYVDSVRDKGPKMDKYFQDLMKHIDEKYRTLGPTEIEVTE
;
A
#
# COMPACT_ATOMS: atom_id res chain seq x y z
N MET A 1 -4.17 15.92 -17.18
CA MET A 1 -4.70 16.80 -16.11
C MET A 1 -3.61 17.67 -15.48
N LEU A 2 -2.37 17.19 -15.25
CA LEU A 2 -1.24 18.06 -14.82
C LEU A 2 -1.03 19.28 -15.75
N ARG A 3 -1.14 19.15 -17.08
CA ARG A 3 -1.11 20.30 -18.02
C ARG A 3 -2.28 21.29 -17.88
N ARG A 4 -3.45 20.86 -17.38
CA ARG A 4 -4.60 21.75 -17.05
C ARG A 4 -4.51 22.29 -15.62
N PHE A 5 -3.90 21.52 -14.71
CA PHE A 5 -3.60 21.91 -13.33
C PHE A 5 -2.69 23.14 -13.31
N PHE A 6 -1.61 23.16 -14.10
CA PHE A 6 -0.74 24.35 -14.25
C PHE A 6 -1.40 25.54 -14.98
N ARG A 7 -2.52 25.34 -15.68
CA ARG A 7 -3.31 26.44 -16.28
C ARG A 7 -4.37 27.01 -15.34
N PHE A 8 -4.76 26.29 -14.28
CA PHE A 8 -5.71 26.78 -13.28
C PHE A 8 -5.02 27.29 -12.00
N THR A 9 -3.84 26.78 -11.66
CA THR A 9 -3.00 27.36 -10.58
C THR A 9 -2.39 28.70 -10.96
N SER A 10 -2.45 29.12 -12.24
CA SER A 10 -2.04 30.47 -12.64
C SER A 10 -3.03 31.57 -12.23
N LEU A 11 -4.21 31.24 -11.68
CA LEU A 11 -5.23 32.26 -11.32
C LEU A 11 -5.68 32.26 -9.85
N SER A 12 -5.12 31.44 -8.97
CA SER A 12 -5.37 31.55 -7.53
C SER A 12 -4.13 31.07 -6.78
N SER A 13 -3.53 31.98 -6.02
CA SER A 13 -2.18 31.90 -5.43
C SER A 13 -1.04 32.19 -6.42
N VAL A 14 -1.06 33.40 -6.99
CA VAL A 14 0.17 34.14 -7.25
C VAL A 14 0.82 34.38 -5.89
N ILE A 15 1.66 33.46 -5.43
CA ILE A 15 2.75 33.83 -4.54
C ILE A 15 3.58 34.78 -5.38
N ALA A 16 3.48 36.07 -5.07
CA ALA A 16 4.43 37.04 -5.58
C ALA A 16 5.81 36.55 -5.12
N ILE A 17 6.55 35.92 -6.02
CA ILE A 17 8.00 35.87 -5.92
C ILE A 17 8.42 37.32 -6.08
N ALA A 18 8.45 38.04 -4.95
CA ALA A 18 9.22 39.25 -4.87
C ALA A 18 10.65 38.80 -5.20
N ALA A 19 11.09 39.11 -6.42
CA ALA A 19 12.50 39.18 -6.73
C ALA A 19 13.06 40.22 -5.75
N CYS A 20 13.60 39.73 -4.62
CA CYS A 20 14.45 40.54 -3.78
C CYS A 20 15.62 40.94 -4.66
N SER A 21 15.63 42.22 -5.02
CA SER A 21 16.79 42.91 -5.53
C SER A 21 18.00 42.56 -4.69
N SER A 22 19.08 42.17 -5.36
CA SER A 22 20.41 41.99 -4.82
C SER A 22 20.83 43.17 -3.94
N SER A 23 20.89 42.94 -2.63
CA SER A 23 21.67 43.71 -1.65
C SER A 23 21.42 43.15 -0.26
N ASP A 24 22.20 42.14 0.11
CA ASP A 24 23.11 42.19 1.26
C ASP A 24 23.73 40.80 1.39
N GLU A 25 25.08 40.74 1.34
CA GLU A 25 25.83 39.56 1.73
C GLU A 25 25.46 39.21 3.18
N GLN A 26 24.51 38.29 3.37
CA GLN A 26 24.34 37.64 4.68
C GLN A 26 25.65 36.92 4.97
N GLN A 27 26.39 37.45 5.96
CA GLN A 27 27.74 37.02 6.29
C GLN A 27 27.79 35.50 6.52
N GLN A 28 28.37 34.79 5.55
CA GLN A 28 28.86 33.43 5.70
C GLN A 28 29.95 33.44 6.79
N GLN A 29 29.57 33.22 8.04
CA GLN A 29 30.56 33.06 9.11
C GLN A 29 31.09 31.61 9.10
N PRO A 30 32.43 31.41 9.05
CA PRO A 30 33.02 30.09 9.29
C PRO A 30 32.70 29.69 10.74
N THR A 31 31.93 28.62 10.90
CA THR A 31 31.57 28.11 12.21
C THR A 31 32.66 27.15 12.70
N PRO A 32 32.96 27.09 14.01
CA PRO A 32 34.02 26.24 14.56
C PRO A 32 33.84 24.74 14.28
N ASP A 33 32.59 24.32 14.05
CA ASP A 33 32.19 22.92 13.88
C ASP A 33 31.81 22.57 12.42
N ALA A 34 31.93 23.49 11.45
CA ALA A 34 31.68 23.19 10.05
C ALA A 34 32.82 22.36 9.45
N GLY A 35 32.50 21.32 8.69
CA GLY A 35 33.45 20.76 7.73
C GLY A 35 33.86 21.84 6.71
N PRO A 36 34.97 21.67 5.96
CA PRO A 36 35.48 22.68 5.02
C PRO A 36 34.47 23.12 3.93
N THR A 37 33.35 22.41 3.82
CA THR A 37 32.36 22.49 2.74
C THR A 37 30.94 22.72 3.26
N ASP A 38 30.74 22.75 4.58
CA ASP A 38 29.40 22.83 5.17
C ASP A 38 28.94 24.29 5.24
N LEU A 39 27.77 24.58 4.66
CA LEU A 39 27.18 25.91 4.70
C LEU A 39 26.09 25.95 5.78
N CYS A 40 26.11 27.00 6.58
CA CYS A 40 25.07 27.25 7.56
C CYS A 40 24.27 28.51 7.19
N GLN A 41 22.96 28.35 7.05
CA GLN A 41 22.02 29.45 6.89
C GLN A 41 21.19 29.57 8.16
N THR A 42 21.32 30.67 8.89
CA THR A 42 20.37 31.03 9.95
C THR A 42 19.76 32.38 9.58
N PRO A 43 18.63 32.41 8.86
CA PRO A 43 17.95 33.69 8.62
C PRO A 43 17.51 34.28 9.97
N GLU A 44 17.84 35.54 10.23
CA GLU A 44 17.56 36.19 11.53
C GLU A 44 16.06 36.17 11.91
N ASP A 45 15.16 36.09 10.92
CA ASP A 45 13.70 36.12 11.08
C ASP A 45 13.02 34.73 11.11
N GLN A 46 13.77 33.62 11.11
CA GLN A 46 13.16 32.28 11.14
C GLN A 46 12.70 31.86 12.54
N VAL A 47 11.47 31.33 12.59
CA VAL A 47 10.89 30.73 13.80
C VAL A 47 11.64 29.45 14.12
N LYS A 48 12.48 29.52 15.15
CA LYS A 48 13.17 28.36 15.70
C LYS A 48 12.19 27.51 16.50
N THR A 49 12.20 26.20 16.33
CA THR A 49 11.36 25.28 17.11
C THR A 49 12.19 24.21 17.81
N VAL A 50 11.70 23.76 18.96
CA VAL A 50 12.19 22.58 19.67
C VAL A 50 11.06 21.58 19.82
N ARG A 51 11.36 20.28 19.74
CA ARG A 51 10.39 19.19 19.96
C ARG A 51 11.05 17.95 20.54
N PHE A 52 10.24 17.10 21.18
CA PHE A 52 10.65 15.77 21.62
C PHE A 52 10.10 14.70 20.65
N ALA A 53 10.71 13.52 20.61
CA ALA A 53 10.05 12.32 20.12
C ALA A 53 10.47 11.09 20.96
N PRO A 54 9.54 10.35 21.58
CA PRO A 54 8.09 10.64 21.67
C PRO A 54 7.77 11.84 22.59
N HIS A 55 6.53 12.34 22.58
CA HIS A 55 6.07 13.43 23.47
C HIS A 55 5.76 13.00 24.90
N SER A 56 5.59 11.69 25.13
CA SER A 56 5.39 11.14 26.46
C SER A 56 6.10 9.80 26.60
N ILE A 57 6.59 9.51 27.80
CA ILE A 57 7.24 8.26 28.14
C ILE A 57 6.75 7.71 29.49
N SER A 58 6.88 6.40 29.65
CA SER A 58 6.80 5.76 30.95
C SER A 58 8.07 4.93 31.22
N VAL A 59 8.59 5.05 32.44
CA VAL A 59 9.87 4.46 32.85
C VAL A 59 9.81 3.97 34.30
N ALA A 60 10.53 2.90 34.59
CA ALA A 60 10.63 2.37 35.95
C ALA A 60 11.65 3.15 36.81
N PRO A 61 11.44 3.27 38.14
CA PRO A 61 12.47 3.79 39.04
C PRO A 61 13.80 3.03 38.88
N GLY A 62 14.90 3.76 38.72
CA GLY A 62 16.24 3.21 38.47
C GLY A 62 16.53 2.83 37.02
N GLU A 63 15.54 2.87 36.13
CA GLU A 63 15.71 2.60 34.71
C GLU A 63 15.65 3.88 33.88
N SER A 64 15.90 3.73 32.58
CA SER A 64 15.94 4.85 31.65
C SER A 64 15.24 4.59 30.33
N ARG A 65 14.81 5.68 29.71
CA ARG A 65 14.34 5.74 28.32
C ARG A 65 15.19 6.74 27.56
N GLU A 66 15.56 6.43 26.34
CA GLU A 66 16.14 7.40 25.44
C GLU A 66 15.03 8.16 24.70
N VAL A 67 15.17 9.48 24.61
CA VAL A 67 14.23 10.36 23.93
C VAL A 67 15.03 11.28 23.02
N ARG A 68 14.52 11.53 21.81
CA ARG A 68 15.14 12.51 20.92
C ARG A 68 14.62 13.90 21.19
N VAL A 69 15.53 14.87 21.19
CA VAL A 69 15.22 16.30 21.18
C VAL A 69 15.71 16.85 19.85
N PHE A 70 14.85 17.55 19.13
CA PHE A 70 15.15 18.14 17.82
C PHE A 70 15.07 19.65 17.88
N ILE A 71 15.93 20.31 17.10
CA ILE A 71 15.89 21.74 16.82
C ILE A 71 15.69 21.95 15.33
N GLU A 72 14.84 22.91 15.00
CA GLU A 72 14.63 23.39 13.64
C GLU A 72 14.77 24.92 13.58
N PRO A 73 15.39 25.48 12.52
CA PRO A 73 16.30 24.83 11.56
C PRO A 73 17.68 24.52 12.20
N ASP A 74 18.67 24.14 11.38
CA ASP A 74 20.09 24.06 11.80
C ASP A 74 20.58 25.39 12.39
N VAL A 75 21.48 25.35 13.38
CA VAL A 75 22.05 26.56 13.99
C VAL A 75 23.55 26.66 13.82
N CYS A 76 24.00 27.83 13.36
CA CYS A 76 25.42 28.07 13.05
C CYS A 76 26.27 28.22 14.30
N VAL A 77 25.71 28.82 15.35
CA VAL A 77 26.40 29.04 16.61
C VAL A 77 25.99 27.93 17.57
N PRO A 78 26.94 27.19 18.15
CA PRO A 78 26.66 26.22 19.21
C PRO A 78 25.83 26.87 20.32
N THR A 79 24.59 26.42 20.43
CA THR A 79 23.58 27.00 21.32
C THR A 79 23.10 25.92 22.29
N PRO A 80 23.35 26.06 23.59
CA PRO A 80 22.81 25.13 24.58
C PRO A 80 21.29 25.09 24.51
N VAL A 81 20.72 23.89 24.65
CA VAL A 81 19.28 23.66 24.78
C VAL A 81 19.03 23.23 26.22
N PRO A 82 18.62 24.14 27.13
CA PRO A 82 18.35 23.79 28.51
C PRO A 82 17.24 22.74 28.60
N LEU A 83 17.50 21.68 29.36
CA LEU A 83 16.55 20.62 29.69
C LEU A 83 16.25 20.69 31.18
N GLU A 84 15.10 21.25 31.52
CA GLU A 84 14.68 21.48 32.91
C GLU A 84 13.66 20.42 33.34
N VAL A 85 13.97 19.66 34.39
CA VAL A 85 13.01 18.72 34.97
C VAL A 85 12.19 19.43 36.04
N ALA A 86 10.87 19.41 35.91
CA ALA A 86 9.98 20.08 36.87
C ALA A 86 10.10 19.51 38.29
N ASN A 87 10.35 18.20 38.42
CA ASN A 87 10.60 17.54 39.70
C ASN A 87 11.75 16.51 39.59
N ALA A 88 12.95 16.93 40.00
CA ALA A 88 14.16 16.09 40.01
C ALA A 88 14.12 14.90 40.98
N GLY A 89 13.16 14.89 41.93
CA GLY A 89 12.89 13.75 42.79
C GLY A 89 12.12 12.62 42.08
N THR A 90 11.42 12.95 40.98
CA THR A 90 10.66 11.98 40.18
C THR A 90 11.50 11.43 39.04
N ALA A 91 12.12 12.29 38.23
CA ALA A 91 12.96 11.88 37.10
C ALA A 91 14.21 12.78 37.00
N LYS A 92 15.21 12.32 36.25
CA LYS A 92 16.40 13.10 35.90
C LYS A 92 16.67 12.97 34.41
N VAL A 93 17.27 14.01 33.84
CA VAL A 93 17.84 13.96 32.49
C VAL A 93 19.33 13.73 32.66
N ASP A 94 19.84 12.70 32.00
CA ASP A 94 21.26 12.44 31.83
C ASP A 94 21.64 12.77 30.37
N GLY A 95 22.71 13.54 30.22
CA GLY A 95 23.11 14.16 28.96
C GLY A 95 22.83 15.66 28.89
N THR A 96 23.55 16.32 27.99
CA THR A 96 23.41 17.74 27.65
C THR A 96 23.19 17.85 26.16
N PHE A 97 22.40 18.84 25.74
CA PHE A 97 22.21 19.12 24.31
C PHE A 97 22.75 20.51 23.98
N ILE A 98 23.70 20.56 23.07
CA ILE A 98 24.19 21.79 22.44
C ILE A 98 23.84 21.66 20.96
N ALA A 99 22.87 22.45 20.52
CA ALA A 99 22.48 22.47 19.12
C ALA A 99 23.54 23.21 18.31
N ASN A 100 23.99 22.60 17.21
CA ASN A 100 24.89 23.21 16.23
C ASN A 100 24.61 22.64 14.83
N LEU A 101 25.40 23.05 13.84
CA LEU A 101 25.24 22.63 12.45
C LEU A 101 25.34 21.11 12.25
N GLN A 102 26.10 20.41 13.09
CA GLN A 102 26.29 18.96 12.99
C GLN A 102 25.34 18.17 13.92
N SER A 103 24.79 18.82 14.94
CA SER A 103 23.97 18.23 16.00
C SER A 103 22.66 19.02 16.14
N ALA A 104 21.76 18.89 15.18
CA ALA A 104 20.41 19.45 15.28
C ALA A 104 19.43 18.54 16.05
N GLU A 105 19.87 17.34 16.41
CA GLU A 105 19.18 16.47 17.35
C GLU A 105 20.16 15.94 18.41
N ALA A 106 19.62 15.46 19.52
CA ALA A 106 20.35 14.68 20.51
C ALA A 106 19.47 13.59 21.12
N MET A 107 20.08 12.44 21.39
CA MET A 107 19.51 11.41 22.26
C MET A 107 19.78 11.78 23.71
N VAL A 108 18.73 12.02 24.49
CA VAL A 108 18.83 12.28 25.93
C VAL A 108 18.24 11.13 26.72
N LYS A 109 18.87 10.82 27.86
CA LYS A 109 18.47 9.68 28.68
C LYS A 109 17.64 10.16 29.85
N ILE A 110 16.36 9.80 29.87
CA ILE A 110 15.46 10.12 30.99
C ILE A 110 15.50 8.98 31.99
N VAL A 111 16.00 9.24 33.19
CA VAL A 111 16.16 8.27 34.28
C VAL A 111 15.03 8.43 35.29
N GLY A 112 14.27 7.38 35.55
CA GLY A 112 13.28 7.36 36.62
C GLY A 112 13.95 7.34 37.99
N VAL A 113 13.55 8.22 38.91
CA VAL A 113 14.09 8.29 40.27
C VAL A 113 13.12 7.70 41.28
N ALA A 114 11.90 8.23 41.33
CA ALA A 114 10.84 7.78 42.22
C ALA A 114 9.49 7.85 41.51
N ALA A 115 8.55 7.00 41.93
CA ALA A 115 7.24 6.94 41.33
C ALA A 115 6.51 8.30 41.40
N GLY A 116 5.93 8.72 40.27
CA GLY A 116 5.26 10.01 40.13
C GLY A 116 5.27 10.50 38.69
N LYS A 117 4.53 11.58 38.43
CA LYS A 117 4.52 12.27 37.14
C LYS A 117 5.35 13.54 37.22
N THR A 118 6.09 13.85 36.16
CA THR A 118 6.83 15.09 36.00
C THR A 118 6.96 15.43 34.51
N THR A 119 7.55 16.58 34.21
CA THR A 119 7.80 17.01 32.85
C THR A 119 9.26 17.38 32.67
N VAL A 120 9.76 17.21 31.44
CA VAL A 120 11.03 17.78 30.99
C VAL A 120 10.73 18.87 29.98
N LEU A 121 11.14 20.09 30.31
CA LEU A 121 10.98 21.27 29.47
C LEU A 121 12.27 21.51 28.69
N ALA A 122 12.19 21.47 27.37
CA ALA A 122 13.25 21.98 26.50
C ALA A 122 12.93 23.41 26.08
N LYS A 123 13.90 24.32 26.19
CA LYS A 123 13.77 25.72 25.75
C LYS A 123 14.75 26.04 24.64
N PHE A 124 14.28 26.71 23.60
CA PHE A 124 15.12 27.17 22.51
C PHE A 124 14.60 28.50 21.94
N GLY A 125 15.26 29.60 22.32
CA GLY A 125 14.76 30.94 22.02
C GLY A 125 13.34 31.14 22.57
N PRO A 126 12.36 31.62 21.77
CA PRO A 126 10.97 31.75 22.18
C PRO A 126 10.20 30.42 22.16
N SER A 127 10.78 29.35 21.61
CA SER A 127 10.12 28.04 21.51
C SER A 127 10.39 27.19 22.75
N SER A 128 9.41 26.36 23.09
CA SER A 128 9.54 25.37 24.16
C SER A 128 8.74 24.12 23.84
N ALA A 129 9.24 22.98 24.29
CA ALA A 129 8.58 21.69 24.18
C ALA A 129 8.55 21.00 25.54
N ILE A 130 7.51 20.20 25.76
CA ILE A 130 7.30 19.44 26.97
C ILE A 130 7.33 17.96 26.63
N LEU A 131 8.16 17.20 27.33
CA LEU A 131 8.07 15.76 27.43
C LEU A 131 7.35 15.40 28.72
N GLU A 132 6.25 14.68 28.61
CA GLU A 132 5.53 14.11 29.75
C GLU A 132 6.23 12.83 30.24
N VAL A 133 6.56 12.75 31.52
CA VAL A 133 7.28 11.62 32.12
C VAL A 133 6.46 11.01 33.24
N ASP A 134 6.04 9.76 33.06
CA ASP A 134 5.38 8.95 34.10
C ASP A 134 6.33 7.87 34.64
N VAL A 135 6.91 8.13 35.82
CA VAL A 135 7.77 7.17 36.51
C VAL A 135 6.89 6.26 37.35
N ARG A 136 6.92 4.96 37.07
CA ARG A 136 6.05 3.98 37.73
C ARG A 136 6.72 2.61 37.84
N PRO A 137 6.35 1.80 38.84
CA PRO A 137 6.80 0.42 38.89
C PRO A 137 6.41 -0.39 37.65
N LYS A 138 7.03 -1.56 37.48
CA LYS A 138 6.79 -2.46 36.34
C LYS A 138 5.57 -3.35 36.49
N GLU A 139 4.82 -3.25 37.58
CA GLU A 139 3.63 -4.08 37.77
C GLU A 139 2.65 -3.92 36.62
N LEU A 140 2.23 -5.04 36.04
CA LEU A 140 1.26 -5.04 34.96
C LEU A 140 -0.12 -4.68 35.49
N PRO A 141 -0.95 -3.97 34.73
CA PRO A 141 -2.33 -3.71 35.13
C PRO A 141 -3.07 -5.02 35.32
N ALA A 142 -3.90 -5.09 36.36
CA ALA A 142 -4.78 -6.22 36.59
C ALA A 142 -6.11 -6.02 35.86
N CYS A 143 -6.66 -7.14 35.42
CA CYS A 143 -7.98 -7.20 34.84
C CYS A 143 -9.05 -7.17 35.96
N GLY A 144 -10.23 -6.61 35.68
CA GLY A 144 -11.27 -6.36 36.70
C GLY A 144 -12.65 -6.90 36.35
N ALA A 145 -13.69 -6.36 36.98
CA ALA A 145 -15.06 -6.78 36.73
C ALA A 145 -15.46 -6.57 35.27
N VAL A 146 -16.32 -7.46 34.77
CA VAL A 146 -16.89 -7.42 33.43
C VAL A 146 -17.70 -6.14 33.23
N ALA A 147 -17.51 -5.47 32.09
CA ALA A 147 -18.33 -4.35 31.66
C ALA A 147 -19.26 -4.78 30.54
N LYS A 148 -20.53 -4.38 30.60
CA LYS A 148 -21.54 -4.67 29.57
C LYS A 148 -22.23 -3.40 29.13
N GLY A 149 -22.65 -3.34 27.88
CA GLY A 149 -23.48 -2.26 27.38
C GLY A 149 -23.93 -2.49 25.95
N ASN A 150 -25.05 -1.90 25.58
CA ASN A 150 -25.46 -1.85 24.19
C ASN A 150 -24.61 -0.80 23.47
N LEU A 151 -23.86 -1.24 22.46
CA LEU A 151 -22.92 -0.42 21.71
C LEU A 151 -23.53 -0.09 20.35
N ALA A 152 -23.73 1.20 20.10
CA ALA A 152 -24.25 1.77 18.86
C ALA A 152 -23.25 2.82 18.29
N PRO A 153 -23.43 3.29 17.05
CA PRO A 153 -22.58 4.35 16.48
C PRO A 153 -22.45 5.57 17.40
N GLY A 154 -21.21 6.02 17.64
CA GLY A 154 -20.86 7.09 18.58
C GLY A 154 -20.83 6.68 20.05
N GLY A 155 -21.21 5.43 20.36
CA GLY A 155 -21.18 4.87 21.71
C GLY A 155 -19.83 4.27 22.10
N SER A 156 -19.69 3.98 23.40
CA SER A 156 -18.56 3.23 23.95
C SER A 156 -18.98 2.39 25.15
N VAL A 157 -18.40 1.21 25.29
CA VAL A 157 -18.44 0.41 26.53
C VAL A 157 -17.07 0.53 27.18
N LYS A 158 -17.04 0.87 28.47
CA LYS A 158 -15.80 1.12 29.23
C LYS A 158 -15.80 0.30 30.51
N ALA A 159 -14.72 -0.43 30.73
CA ALA A 159 -14.47 -1.10 31.99
C ALA A 159 -13.76 -0.16 32.97
N ALA A 160 -14.00 -0.36 34.27
CA ALA A 160 -13.39 0.46 35.34
C ALA A 160 -11.85 0.34 35.38
N TRP A 161 -11.30 -0.69 34.74
CA TRP A 161 -9.87 -0.99 34.65
C TRP A 161 -9.25 -0.55 33.31
N ASN A 162 -9.82 0.51 32.69
CA ASN A 162 -9.35 1.20 31.49
C ASN A 162 -9.45 0.46 30.14
N ALA A 163 -9.98 -0.76 30.09
CA ALA A 163 -10.34 -1.35 28.80
C ALA A 163 -11.58 -0.68 28.21
N SER A 164 -11.62 -0.47 26.89
CA SER A 164 -12.81 0.05 26.23
C SER A 164 -12.95 -0.43 24.78
N LEU A 165 -14.20 -0.39 24.31
CA LEU A 165 -14.58 -0.62 22.91
C LEU A 165 -15.50 0.52 22.49
N SER A 166 -15.20 1.16 21.36
CA SER A 166 -15.94 2.31 20.86
C SER A 166 -16.25 2.19 19.37
N VAL A 167 -17.43 2.67 18.97
CA VAL A 167 -17.85 2.76 17.57
C VAL A 167 -17.85 4.22 17.16
N ALA A 168 -17.23 4.54 16.03
CA ALA A 168 -17.19 5.91 15.52
C ALA A 168 -18.62 6.46 15.28
N PRO A 169 -18.88 7.76 15.51
CA PRO A 169 -20.17 8.37 15.23
C PRO A 169 -20.61 8.22 13.76
N GLY A 170 -19.68 8.18 12.81
CA GLY A 170 -19.97 8.01 11.39
C GLY A 170 -20.41 6.61 10.98
N ALA A 171 -20.37 5.61 11.87
CA ALA A 171 -20.80 4.24 11.59
C ALA A 171 -22.33 4.04 11.53
N THR A 172 -23.07 5.09 11.17
CA THR A 172 -24.53 5.10 11.10
C THR A 172 -25.05 4.42 9.85
N ARG A 173 -26.28 3.91 9.92
CA ARG A 173 -26.98 3.34 8.77
C ARG A 173 -27.41 4.42 7.77
N ASP A 174 -26.54 4.78 6.82
CA ASP A 174 -26.95 5.64 5.70
C ASP A 174 -27.52 4.80 4.56
N THR A 175 -28.83 4.55 4.57
CA THR A 175 -29.54 3.93 3.46
C THR A 175 -29.79 4.88 2.29
N THR A 176 -29.36 6.14 2.40
CA THR A 176 -29.39 7.13 1.32
C THR A 176 -28.04 7.28 0.62
N SER A 177 -26.98 6.73 1.21
CA SER A 177 -25.69 6.56 0.55
C SER A 177 -25.87 5.65 -0.66
N ILE A 178 -25.21 6.06 -1.74
CA ILE A 178 -25.41 5.49 -3.06
C ILE A 178 -24.37 4.38 -3.36
N ASP A 179 -23.38 4.23 -2.47
CA ASP A 179 -22.32 3.24 -2.55
C ASP A 179 -22.60 2.04 -1.62
N PRO A 180 -22.65 0.78 -2.13
CA PRO A 180 -22.79 -0.41 -1.30
C PRO A 180 -21.73 -0.55 -0.20
N LEU A 181 -20.53 0.05 -0.36
CA LEU A 181 -19.51 0.06 0.68
C LEU A 181 -19.95 0.89 1.89
N ASP A 182 -20.58 2.04 1.67
CA ASP A 182 -21.03 2.93 2.73
C ASP A 182 -22.07 2.19 3.61
N GLU A 183 -23.03 1.48 3.01
CA GLU A 183 -23.98 0.62 3.75
C GLU A 183 -23.28 -0.56 4.45
N ALA A 184 -22.33 -1.22 3.79
CA ALA A 184 -21.62 -2.38 4.33
C ALA A 184 -20.73 -2.03 5.52
N SER A 185 -20.20 -0.81 5.56
CA SER A 185 -19.39 -0.29 6.66
C SER A 185 -20.24 0.16 7.87
N THR A 186 -21.56 0.06 7.84
CA THR A 186 -22.40 0.50 8.97
C THR A 186 -22.35 -0.50 10.13
N VAL A 187 -22.40 0.00 11.37
CA VAL A 187 -22.35 -0.85 12.58
C VAL A 187 -23.71 -0.80 13.25
N ALA A 188 -24.49 -1.87 13.07
CA ALA A 188 -25.75 -2.05 13.78
C ALA A 188 -25.50 -2.17 15.29
N PRO A 189 -26.38 -1.61 16.15
CA PRO A 189 -26.25 -1.74 17.60
C PRO A 189 -26.14 -3.20 18.04
N PHE A 190 -25.29 -3.48 19.01
CA PHE A 190 -25.11 -4.82 19.56
C PHE A 190 -24.74 -4.78 21.04
N ASP A 191 -25.10 -5.83 21.78
CA ASP A 191 -24.69 -5.96 23.17
C ASP A 191 -23.23 -6.37 23.24
N ALA A 192 -22.39 -5.48 23.76
CA ALA A 192 -20.96 -5.70 23.92
C ALA A 192 -20.63 -6.04 25.37
N GLU A 193 -19.66 -6.93 25.54
CA GLU A 193 -19.08 -7.29 26.83
C GLU A 193 -17.56 -7.17 26.77
N ILE A 194 -16.97 -6.57 27.80
CA ILE A 194 -15.52 -6.48 28.00
C ILE A 194 -15.18 -7.23 29.28
N GLY A 195 -14.41 -8.30 29.14
CA GLY A 195 -14.06 -9.20 30.22
C GLY A 195 -12.59 -9.59 30.20
N CYS A 196 -12.21 -10.40 31.19
CA CYS A 196 -10.87 -10.92 31.33
C CYS A 196 -10.81 -12.32 30.72
N ALA A 197 -9.78 -12.58 29.94
CA ALA A 197 -9.44 -13.91 29.45
C ALA A 197 -8.26 -14.48 30.23
N ALA A 198 -8.07 -15.79 30.14
CA ALA A 198 -6.79 -16.38 30.54
C ALA A 198 -5.70 -15.85 29.60
N ASP A 199 -4.56 -15.48 30.16
CA ASP A 199 -3.42 -15.06 29.35
C ASP A 199 -3.03 -16.19 28.41
N ALA A 200 -3.02 -15.89 27.11
CA ALA A 200 -2.43 -16.80 26.15
C ALA A 200 -0.92 -16.80 26.40
N LYS A 201 -0.29 -17.98 26.38
CA LYS A 201 1.17 -18.06 26.44
C LYS A 201 1.71 -17.35 25.19
N GLY A 202 2.36 -16.21 25.37
CA GLY A 202 3.10 -15.56 24.30
C GLY A 202 4.20 -16.49 23.75
N PRO A 203 4.66 -16.29 22.50
CA PRO A 203 5.81 -17.02 21.98
C PRO A 203 7.03 -16.90 22.90
N ASP A 204 7.89 -17.91 22.92
CA ASP A 204 9.10 -17.89 23.75
C ASP A 204 9.94 -16.64 23.44
N GLY A 205 10.39 -15.94 24.48
CA GLY A 205 11.12 -14.67 24.34
C GLY A 205 10.26 -13.41 24.34
N TYR A 206 8.93 -13.52 24.45
CA TYR A 206 8.02 -12.38 24.63
C TYR A 206 7.48 -12.28 26.06
N GLU A 207 7.14 -11.06 26.46
CA GLU A 207 6.50 -10.74 27.74
C GLU A 207 5.27 -9.87 27.50
N ALA A 208 4.20 -10.15 28.27
CA ALA A 208 2.97 -9.38 28.19
C ALA A 208 3.16 -7.99 28.81
N LEU A 209 2.51 -6.99 28.22
CA LEU A 209 2.47 -5.62 28.75
C LEU A 209 1.21 -5.33 29.57
N GLY A 210 0.28 -6.27 29.62
CA GLY A 210 -1.00 -6.17 30.31
C GLY A 210 -1.78 -7.50 30.21
N PRO A 211 -2.99 -7.55 30.78
CA PRO A 211 -3.81 -8.75 30.79
C PRO A 211 -4.41 -9.04 29.40
N ALA A 212 -4.79 -10.29 29.16
CA ALA A 212 -5.65 -10.64 28.04
C ALA A 212 -7.08 -10.09 28.22
N VAL A 213 -7.54 -9.30 27.25
CA VAL A 213 -8.86 -8.66 27.28
C VAL A 213 -9.77 -9.29 26.23
N SER A 214 -10.89 -9.85 26.68
CA SER A 214 -11.91 -10.42 25.80
C SER A 214 -12.99 -9.38 25.50
N PHE A 215 -13.31 -9.23 24.21
CA PHE A 215 -14.41 -8.42 23.70
C PHE A 215 -15.45 -9.36 23.06
N ALA A 216 -16.67 -9.37 23.60
CA ALA A 216 -17.76 -10.19 23.09
C ALA A 216 -18.85 -9.34 22.39
N PRO A 217 -19.66 -9.92 21.48
CA PRO A 217 -19.68 -11.32 21.06
C PRO A 217 -18.39 -11.72 20.35
N THR A 218 -17.77 -12.82 20.80
CA THR A 218 -16.52 -13.31 20.20
C THR A 218 -16.81 -13.76 18.76
N GLU A 219 -15.81 -13.70 17.88
CA GLU A 219 -15.91 -14.02 16.44
C GLU A 219 -16.58 -12.97 15.55
N LYS A 220 -17.28 -11.98 16.12
CA LYS A 220 -17.94 -10.93 15.30
C LYS A 220 -16.91 -10.09 14.54
N LYS A 221 -16.98 -10.11 13.20
CA LYS A 221 -16.18 -9.28 12.27
C LYS A 221 -17.05 -8.17 11.65
N PHE A 222 -16.46 -7.02 11.38
CA PHE A 222 -17.08 -5.85 10.75
C PHE A 222 -16.32 -5.48 9.47
N LEU A 223 -17.00 -4.86 8.51
CA LEU A 223 -16.38 -4.31 7.30
C LEU A 223 -15.85 -2.87 7.52
N ARG A 224 -15.50 -2.58 8.77
CA ARG A 224 -14.75 -1.41 9.20
C ARG A 224 -14.09 -1.71 10.53
N GLU A 225 -13.21 -0.82 10.93
CA GLU A 225 -12.52 -0.93 12.21
C GLU A 225 -13.31 -0.24 13.34
N LEU A 226 -13.23 -0.83 14.53
CA LEU A 226 -13.68 -0.25 15.79
C LEU A 226 -12.46 0.15 16.62
N ALA A 227 -12.64 1.09 17.55
CA ALA A 227 -11.56 1.54 18.42
C ALA A 227 -11.53 0.73 19.72
N PHE A 228 -10.37 0.14 20.02
CA PHE A 228 -10.08 -0.65 21.20
C PHE A 228 -9.07 0.07 22.10
N GLU A 229 -9.26 -0.08 23.41
CA GLU A 229 -8.25 0.26 24.39
C GLU A 229 -8.05 -0.97 25.30
N ILE A 230 -6.81 -1.45 25.41
CA ILE A 230 -6.43 -2.49 26.39
C ILE A 230 -5.42 -1.90 27.37
N PRO A 231 -5.54 -2.16 28.69
CA PRO A 231 -4.63 -1.62 29.68
C PRO A 231 -3.24 -2.24 29.51
N VAL A 232 -2.21 -1.41 29.62
CA VAL A 232 -0.82 -1.82 29.52
C VAL A 232 0.05 -1.05 30.52
N ASN A 233 1.27 -1.51 30.76
CA ASN A 233 2.30 -0.75 31.45
C ASN A 233 3.56 -0.59 30.56
N PRO A 234 3.74 0.56 29.88
CA PRO A 234 4.91 0.79 29.03
C PRO A 234 6.24 0.87 29.83
N ALA A 235 6.21 1.10 31.15
CA ALA A 235 7.42 1.03 31.98
C ALA A 235 7.97 -0.40 32.12
N ALA A 236 7.16 -1.43 31.84
CA ALA A 236 7.60 -2.83 31.85
C ALA A 236 8.48 -3.19 30.64
N MET A 237 8.42 -2.42 29.53
CA MET A 237 9.20 -2.71 28.33
C MET A 237 10.72 -2.62 28.57
N PRO A 238 11.56 -3.38 27.83
CA PRO A 238 13.02 -3.22 27.86
C PRO A 238 13.46 -1.77 27.60
N GLN A 239 14.57 -1.31 28.19
CA GLN A 239 14.97 0.11 28.25
C GLN A 239 14.97 0.83 26.89
N THR A 240 15.43 0.15 25.85
CA THR A 240 15.57 0.67 24.48
C THR A 240 14.37 0.35 23.57
N ALA A 241 13.36 -0.34 24.10
CA ALA A 241 12.17 -0.66 23.33
C ALA A 241 11.26 0.57 23.14
N ASN A 242 10.76 0.76 21.93
CA ASN A 242 9.71 1.71 21.58
C ASN A 242 8.48 1.00 20.97
N LEU A 243 7.50 1.79 20.50
CA LEU A 243 6.24 1.31 19.94
C LEU A 243 6.40 0.27 18.83
N ARG A 244 7.44 0.35 17.99
CA ARG A 244 7.65 -0.56 16.85
C ARG A 244 7.88 -2.03 17.27
N HIS A 245 8.29 -2.26 18.52
CA HIS A 245 8.55 -3.60 19.04
C HIS A 245 7.33 -4.21 19.73
N VAL A 246 6.25 -3.45 19.89
CA VAL A 246 5.01 -3.93 20.48
C VAL A 246 4.27 -4.78 19.45
N ARG A 247 3.78 -5.93 19.89
CA ARG A 247 2.97 -6.85 19.09
C ARG A 247 1.65 -7.08 19.79
N VAL A 248 0.57 -7.21 19.04
CA VAL A 248 -0.75 -7.55 19.60
C VAL A 248 -1.07 -8.98 19.20
N GLN A 249 -1.33 -9.82 20.20
CA GLN A 249 -1.82 -11.17 20.01
C GLN A 249 -3.34 -11.15 19.95
N PHE A 250 -3.92 -11.87 19.00
CA PHE A 250 -5.34 -12.15 18.91
C PHE A 250 -5.60 -13.63 19.21
N THR A 251 -6.73 -13.93 19.83
CA THR A 251 -7.22 -15.30 20.04
C THR A 251 -8.75 -15.30 20.01
N SER A 252 -9.32 -16.35 19.43
CA SER A 252 -10.74 -16.63 19.48
C SER A 252 -10.97 -18.13 19.63
N LYS A 253 -12.23 -18.59 19.55
CA LYS A 253 -12.52 -20.03 19.59
C LYS A 253 -12.10 -20.72 18.29
N SER A 254 -12.24 -20.00 17.18
CA SER A 254 -11.87 -20.47 15.83
C SER A 254 -10.38 -20.32 15.54
N LEU A 255 -9.71 -19.33 16.16
CA LEU A 255 -8.30 -19.03 15.87
C LEU A 255 -7.40 -19.18 17.08
N SER A 256 -6.38 -20.03 16.90
CA SER A 256 -5.27 -20.18 17.84
C SER A 256 -4.51 -18.87 18.06
N PRO A 257 -3.90 -18.67 19.25
CA PRO A 257 -3.19 -17.44 19.57
C PRO A 257 -2.08 -17.11 18.55
N ARG A 258 -2.08 -15.88 18.04
CA ARG A 258 -1.14 -15.41 17.02
C ARG A 258 -1.01 -13.90 17.03
N PHE A 259 0.14 -13.38 16.61
CA PHE A 259 0.29 -11.94 16.43
C PHE A 259 -0.43 -11.47 15.17
N VAL A 260 -1.19 -10.39 15.29
CA VAL A 260 -1.90 -9.75 14.19
C VAL A 260 -1.49 -8.29 14.09
N PRO A 261 -1.40 -7.71 12.89
CA PRO A 261 -1.26 -6.26 12.77
C PRO A 261 -2.51 -5.60 13.32
N VAL A 262 -2.35 -4.42 13.92
CA VAL A 262 -3.45 -3.55 14.36
C VAL A 262 -3.27 -2.17 13.77
N THR A 263 -4.35 -1.40 13.74
CA THR A 263 -4.37 -0.09 13.09
C THR A 263 -4.18 1.03 14.10
N ASN A 264 -3.45 2.08 13.72
CA ASN A 264 -3.23 3.29 14.51
C ASN A 264 -2.76 3.03 15.97
N PRO A 265 -1.84 2.07 16.24
CA PRO A 265 -1.44 1.73 17.60
C PRO A 265 -0.74 2.90 18.28
N ARG A 266 -1.10 3.18 19.54
CA ARG A 266 -0.42 4.20 20.35
C ARG A 266 -0.63 3.99 21.84
N PHE A 267 0.37 4.39 22.63
CA PHE A 267 0.26 4.43 24.08
C PHE A 267 -0.40 5.75 24.52
N GLU A 268 -1.44 5.66 25.35
CA GLU A 268 -2.09 6.83 25.93
C GLU A 268 -2.27 6.69 27.45
N PRO A 269 -2.08 7.77 28.23
CA PRO A 269 -2.44 7.77 29.63
C PRO A 269 -3.97 7.71 29.80
N ARG A 270 -4.43 6.89 30.75
CA ARG A 270 -5.85 6.75 31.13
C ARG A 270 -5.98 6.70 32.65
N GLY A 271 -6.45 7.80 33.23
CA GLY A 271 -6.50 7.96 34.69
C GLY A 271 -5.12 7.80 35.32
N SER A 272 -4.98 6.81 36.21
CA SER A 272 -3.71 6.43 36.84
C SER A 272 -2.93 5.34 36.09
N GLY A 273 -3.42 4.86 34.93
CA GLY A 273 -2.78 3.82 34.13
C GLY A 273 -2.44 4.26 32.71
N TRP A 274 -2.08 3.29 31.89
CA TRP A 274 -1.84 3.44 30.45
C TRP A 274 -2.68 2.43 29.68
N VAL A 275 -3.01 2.77 28.44
CA VAL A 275 -3.64 1.86 27.48
C VAL A 275 -2.82 1.82 26.20
N LEU A 276 -2.83 0.66 25.55
CA LEU A 276 -2.56 0.58 24.13
C LEU A 276 -3.90 0.79 23.42
N ARG A 277 -4.03 1.93 22.73
CA ARG A 277 -5.16 2.20 21.84
C ARG A 277 -4.81 1.74 20.44
N PHE A 278 -5.75 1.08 19.77
CA PHE A 278 -5.64 0.66 18.38
C PHE A 278 -7.03 0.45 17.78
N ASP A 279 -7.11 0.34 16.45
CA ASP A 279 -8.34 0.02 15.74
C ASP A 279 -8.23 -1.38 15.09
N ALA A 280 -9.34 -2.12 15.07
CA ALA A 280 -9.40 -3.47 14.51
C ALA A 280 -10.83 -3.84 14.05
N PRO A 281 -11.01 -4.74 13.06
CA PRO A 281 -12.35 -5.11 12.56
C PRO A 281 -13.01 -6.30 13.27
N ARG A 282 -12.33 -7.02 14.18
CA ARG A 282 -12.83 -8.28 14.77
C ARG A 282 -12.88 -8.25 16.29
N LEU A 283 -13.95 -8.78 16.86
CA LEU A 283 -14.08 -9.01 18.30
C LEU A 283 -13.50 -10.37 18.71
N GLY A 284 -12.84 -10.42 19.86
CA GLY A 284 -12.15 -11.59 20.38
C GLY A 284 -11.27 -11.20 21.55
N THR A 285 -10.23 -11.97 21.82
CA THR A 285 -9.27 -11.67 22.89
C THR A 285 -8.02 -11.00 22.34
N TYR A 286 -7.64 -9.86 22.91
CA TYR A 286 -6.43 -9.13 22.56
C TYR A 286 -5.48 -9.01 23.76
N GLN A 287 -4.18 -9.15 23.51
CA GLN A 287 -3.14 -8.94 24.52
C GLN A 287 -1.87 -8.34 23.87
N ALA A 288 -1.30 -7.32 24.51
CA ALA A 288 -0.07 -6.67 24.02
C ALA A 288 1.17 -7.37 24.57
N PHE A 289 2.18 -7.56 23.73
CA PHE A 289 3.46 -8.18 24.04
C PHE A 289 4.64 -7.35 23.54
N VAL A 290 5.80 -7.56 24.15
CA VAL A 290 7.10 -7.05 23.69
C VAL A 290 8.14 -8.17 23.80
N ALA A 291 9.11 -8.21 22.88
CA ALA A 291 10.23 -9.14 23.00
C ALA A 291 11.14 -8.72 24.17
N LYS A 292 11.65 -9.69 24.95
CA LYS A 292 12.54 -9.45 26.10
C LYS A 292 13.83 -8.70 25.72
N ASN A 293 14.28 -8.88 24.49
CA ASN A 293 15.47 -8.28 23.91
C ASN A 293 15.16 -7.13 22.93
N ALA A 294 13.93 -6.62 22.91
CA ALA A 294 13.52 -5.54 22.01
C ALA A 294 14.44 -4.31 22.14
N GLY A 295 14.92 -3.80 21.02
CA GLY A 295 15.84 -2.67 20.95
C GLY A 295 17.26 -2.96 21.46
N THR A 296 17.66 -4.23 21.59
CA THR A 296 19.00 -4.61 22.07
C THR A 296 19.74 -5.54 21.12
N VAL A 297 19.05 -6.08 20.11
CA VAL A 297 19.64 -7.03 19.18
C VAL A 297 20.38 -6.25 18.10
N LYS A 298 21.71 -6.36 18.09
CA LYS A 298 22.53 -5.82 17.02
C LYS A 298 22.54 -6.77 15.83
N LYS A 299 22.15 -6.28 14.66
CA LYS A 299 22.20 -7.00 13.40
C LYS A 299 23.04 -6.22 12.39
N LYS A 300 23.71 -6.96 11.52
CA LYS A 300 24.34 -6.39 10.33
C LYS A 300 23.28 -6.26 9.24
N ARG A 301 23.06 -5.04 8.77
CA ARG A 301 22.23 -4.74 7.61
C ARG A 301 23.14 -4.40 6.44
N LYS A 302 22.92 -5.07 5.32
CA LYS A 302 23.55 -4.72 4.05
C LYS A 302 22.64 -3.68 3.40
N LEU A 303 23.19 -2.51 3.14
CA LEU A 303 22.52 -1.49 2.35
C LEU A 303 23.02 -1.57 0.91
N THR A 304 22.10 -1.63 -0.05
CA THR A 304 22.40 -1.45 -1.48
C THR A 304 22.32 0.02 -1.90
N HIS A 305 21.73 0.87 -1.05
CA HIS A 305 21.40 2.27 -1.29
C HIS A 305 20.49 2.49 -2.49
N ARG A 306 19.63 1.50 -2.78
CA ARG A 306 18.62 1.59 -3.83
C ARG A 306 17.22 1.35 -3.27
N ALA A 307 16.26 2.14 -3.76
CA ALA A 307 14.85 1.91 -3.53
C ALA A 307 14.09 1.94 -4.86
N VAL A 308 13.03 1.14 -4.95
CA VAL A 308 12.06 1.22 -6.05
C VAL A 308 10.74 1.76 -5.52
N PHE A 309 10.21 2.75 -6.20
CA PHE A 309 9.08 3.55 -5.76
C PHE A 309 8.14 3.77 -6.94
N GLY A 310 6.82 3.71 -6.77
CA GLY A 310 5.94 4.01 -7.89
C GLY A 310 4.46 4.19 -7.56
N PHE A 311 3.73 4.81 -8.47
CA PHE A 311 2.29 5.09 -8.35
C PHE A 311 1.46 4.33 -9.37
N SER A 312 0.29 3.80 -8.98
CA SER A 312 -0.67 3.18 -9.91
C SER A 312 -0.01 2.02 -10.68
N MET A 313 0.09 2.08 -12.01
CA MET A 313 0.90 1.15 -12.81
C MET A 313 2.34 0.99 -12.29
N GLY A 314 2.97 2.08 -11.84
CA GLY A 314 4.29 2.04 -11.21
C GLY A 314 4.28 1.46 -9.81
N GLY A 315 3.14 1.50 -9.10
CA GLY A 315 2.93 0.76 -7.85
C GLY A 315 2.96 -0.75 -8.10
N ILE A 316 2.24 -1.19 -9.14
CA ILE A 316 2.27 -2.59 -9.60
C ILE A 316 3.70 -2.97 -10.02
N GLY A 317 4.34 -2.14 -10.84
CA GLY A 317 5.72 -2.37 -11.29
C GLY A 317 6.72 -2.45 -10.13
N SER A 318 6.61 -1.58 -9.13
CA SER A 318 7.54 -1.55 -7.99
C SER A 318 7.33 -2.73 -7.05
N SER A 319 6.07 -3.14 -6.80
CA SER A 319 5.78 -4.35 -6.03
C SER A 319 6.15 -5.64 -6.76
N MET A 320 6.05 -5.70 -8.08
CA MET A 320 6.43 -6.89 -8.84
C MET A 320 7.94 -6.97 -9.06
N PHE A 321 8.54 -5.95 -9.69
CA PHE A 321 9.98 -5.92 -9.99
C PHE A 321 10.82 -5.89 -8.71
N GLY A 322 10.44 -5.04 -7.75
CA GLY A 322 11.20 -4.87 -6.50
C GLY A 322 11.22 -6.13 -5.64
N MET A 323 10.13 -6.90 -5.63
CA MET A 323 10.05 -8.13 -4.86
C MET A 323 10.71 -9.30 -5.57
N ASN A 324 10.67 -9.31 -6.91
CA ASN A 324 11.38 -10.28 -7.71
C ASN A 324 12.91 -10.10 -7.64
N HIS A 325 13.39 -8.85 -7.52
CA HIS A 325 14.81 -8.47 -7.43
C HIS A 325 15.17 -7.88 -6.06
N HIS A 326 14.62 -8.44 -4.97
CA HIS A 326 14.74 -7.88 -3.63
C HIS A 326 16.17 -7.76 -3.12
N ASP A 327 17.10 -8.56 -3.63
CA ASP A 327 18.52 -8.51 -3.32
C ASP A 327 19.21 -7.20 -3.79
N GLN A 328 18.56 -6.46 -4.68
CA GLN A 328 19.07 -5.23 -5.25
C GLN A 328 18.55 -3.96 -4.56
N PHE A 329 17.56 -4.08 -3.68
CA PHE A 329 16.86 -2.96 -3.06
C PHE A 329 16.85 -3.06 -1.54
N ASP A 330 17.04 -1.92 -0.88
CA ASP A 330 16.80 -1.81 0.56
C ASP A 330 15.32 -1.61 0.85
N LEU A 331 14.61 -0.95 -0.07
CA LEU A 331 13.20 -0.60 0.08
C LEU A 331 12.38 -0.80 -1.20
N VAL A 332 11.17 -1.33 -1.01
CA VAL A 332 10.12 -1.41 -2.04
C VAL A 332 8.92 -0.59 -1.58
N VAL A 333 8.53 0.40 -2.39
CA VAL A 333 7.55 1.42 -2.03
C VAL A 333 6.43 1.55 -3.08
N PRO A 334 5.48 0.58 -3.14
CA PRO A 334 4.35 0.63 -4.06
C PRO A 334 3.21 1.49 -3.52
N LEU A 335 2.82 2.53 -4.25
CA LEU A 335 1.75 3.45 -3.86
C LEU A 335 0.52 3.27 -4.76
N GLY A 336 -0.59 2.81 -4.18
CA GLY A 336 -1.82 2.51 -4.90
C GLY A 336 -1.60 1.43 -5.96
N GLY A 337 -0.90 0.37 -5.58
CA GLY A 337 -0.60 -0.76 -6.45
C GLY A 337 0.28 -1.88 -5.88
N PRO A 338 0.28 -2.22 -4.57
CA PRO A 338 0.93 -3.46 -4.11
C PRO A 338 0.16 -4.66 -4.68
N MET A 339 0.58 -5.19 -5.82
CA MET A 339 -0.22 -6.18 -6.54
C MET A 339 -0.24 -7.52 -5.79
N ASP A 340 -1.39 -7.86 -5.21
CA ASP A 340 -1.79 -9.21 -4.80
C ASP A 340 -2.66 -9.78 -5.92
N ALA A 341 -2.04 -10.59 -6.78
CA ALA A 341 -2.66 -11.17 -7.96
C ALA A 341 -3.77 -12.16 -7.60
N ALA A 342 -3.63 -12.91 -6.50
CA ALA A 342 -4.63 -13.88 -6.04
C ALA A 342 -5.98 -13.20 -5.79
N HIS A 343 -5.99 -12.16 -4.95
CA HIS A 343 -7.19 -11.39 -4.65
C HIS A 343 -7.64 -10.55 -5.85
N PHE A 344 -6.73 -9.81 -6.48
CA PHE A 344 -7.09 -8.86 -7.54
C PHE A 344 -7.68 -9.56 -8.76
N LEU A 345 -7.13 -10.70 -9.19
CA LEU A 345 -7.65 -11.43 -10.35
C LEU A 345 -8.94 -12.15 -10.00
N ASN A 346 -9.06 -12.78 -8.82
CA ASN A 346 -10.32 -13.39 -8.39
C ASN A 346 -11.45 -12.33 -8.35
N TYR A 347 -11.17 -11.16 -7.76
CA TYR A 347 -12.09 -10.03 -7.76
C TYR A 347 -12.45 -9.58 -9.19
N SER A 348 -11.49 -9.53 -10.11
CA SER A 348 -11.74 -9.08 -11.48
C SER A 348 -12.57 -10.09 -12.28
N LEU A 349 -12.31 -11.39 -12.11
CA LEU A 349 -13.06 -12.47 -12.74
C LEU A 349 -14.51 -12.52 -12.20
N GLU A 350 -14.71 -12.34 -10.89
CA GLU A 350 -16.05 -12.33 -10.27
C GLU A 350 -16.84 -11.05 -10.58
N TYR A 351 -16.20 -9.88 -10.51
CA TYR A 351 -16.89 -8.59 -10.56
C TYR A 351 -16.66 -7.78 -11.84
N HIS A 352 -15.45 -7.69 -12.40
CA HIS A 352 -15.29 -6.93 -13.65
C HIS A 352 -15.91 -7.66 -14.85
N PHE A 353 -15.83 -8.99 -14.89
CA PHE A 353 -16.33 -9.82 -15.99
C PHE A 353 -17.58 -10.64 -15.65
N GLY A 354 -18.13 -10.50 -14.44
CA GLY A 354 -19.34 -11.19 -14.00
C GLY A 354 -20.59 -10.32 -13.93
N GLY A 355 -21.59 -10.80 -13.16
CA GLY A 355 -22.88 -10.12 -12.95
C GLY A 355 -24.02 -10.59 -13.86
N PHE A 356 -23.87 -11.75 -14.50
CA PHE A 356 -24.88 -12.36 -15.37
C PHE A 356 -25.53 -13.57 -14.72
N CYS A 357 -26.75 -13.89 -15.15
CA CYS A 357 -27.49 -15.03 -14.63
C CYS A 357 -27.00 -16.35 -15.25
N GLU A 358 -26.67 -17.29 -14.38
CA GLU A 358 -26.27 -18.64 -14.76
C GLU A 358 -27.46 -19.41 -15.36
N ARG A 359 -27.17 -20.37 -16.23
CA ARG A 359 -28.12 -21.25 -16.91
C ARG A 359 -27.71 -22.70 -16.72
N LYS A 360 -28.69 -23.60 -16.76
CA LYS A 360 -28.48 -25.05 -16.88
C LYS A 360 -28.69 -25.48 -18.33
N ALA A 361 -28.13 -26.64 -18.68
CA ALA A 361 -28.33 -27.26 -19.98
C ALA A 361 -29.84 -27.43 -20.26
N GLY A 362 -30.29 -26.97 -21.44
CA GLY A 362 -31.70 -27.00 -21.82
C GLY A 362 -32.57 -25.86 -21.28
N ASP A 363 -32.04 -24.95 -20.45
CA ASP A 363 -32.79 -23.75 -20.05
C ASP A 363 -33.08 -22.86 -21.26
N PRO A 364 -34.29 -22.28 -21.37
CA PRO A 364 -34.58 -21.33 -22.44
C PRO A 364 -33.64 -20.13 -22.35
N VAL A 365 -33.28 -19.59 -23.51
CA VAL A 365 -32.49 -18.35 -23.56
C VAL A 365 -33.31 -17.21 -22.97
N PRO A 366 -32.76 -16.42 -22.03
CA PRO A 366 -33.43 -15.25 -21.50
C PRO A 366 -33.80 -14.26 -22.61
N THR A 367 -35.06 -13.86 -22.69
CA THR A 367 -35.53 -12.83 -23.63
C THR A 367 -35.36 -11.41 -23.12
N THR A 368 -34.95 -11.26 -21.85
CA THR A 368 -34.72 -9.98 -21.17
C THR A 368 -33.39 -10.04 -20.43
N PRO A 369 -32.58 -8.97 -20.45
CA PRO A 369 -31.33 -8.90 -19.70
C PRO A 369 -31.55 -9.24 -18.23
N CYS A 370 -30.88 -10.30 -17.77
CA CYS A 370 -30.95 -10.70 -16.37
C CYS A 370 -29.84 -9.97 -15.61
N LYS A 371 -30.22 -9.02 -14.76
CA LYS A 371 -29.30 -8.28 -13.89
C LYS A 371 -29.21 -9.02 -12.57
N ALA A 372 -28.32 -10.01 -12.48
CA ALA A 372 -28.10 -10.71 -11.22
C ALA A 372 -27.75 -9.66 -10.14
N SER A 373 -28.41 -9.73 -8.98
CA SER A 373 -28.15 -8.80 -7.89
C SER A 373 -26.73 -9.01 -7.39
N VAL A 374 -25.90 -8.01 -7.65
CA VAL A 374 -24.52 -7.92 -7.22
C VAL A 374 -24.45 -8.14 -5.71
N GLY A 375 -23.54 -9.02 -5.29
CA GLY A 375 -23.38 -9.40 -3.89
C GLY A 375 -23.03 -8.21 -2.98
N LYS A 376 -23.00 -8.44 -1.67
CA LYS A 376 -22.47 -7.44 -0.72
C LYS A 376 -20.94 -7.49 -0.71
N PRO A 377 -20.25 -6.40 -0.35
CA PRO A 377 -18.82 -6.45 -0.04
C PRO A 377 -18.53 -7.56 0.98
N ARG A 378 -17.45 -8.31 0.76
CA ARG A 378 -16.96 -9.36 1.67
C ARG A 378 -15.78 -8.89 2.53
N GLU A 379 -15.06 -7.88 2.06
CA GLU A 379 -13.86 -7.34 2.73
C GLU A 379 -13.96 -5.84 2.99
N MET A 380 -13.16 -5.35 3.94
CA MET A 380 -13.06 -3.92 4.23
C MET A 380 -12.62 -3.14 2.99
N TYR A 381 -13.33 -2.05 2.70
CA TYR A 381 -13.04 -1.14 1.58
C TYR A 381 -13.20 -1.76 0.18
N GLN A 382 -13.85 -2.91 0.07
CA GLN A 382 -14.13 -3.55 -1.20
C GLN A 382 -15.36 -2.90 -1.87
N HIS A 383 -15.17 -2.36 -3.07
CA HIS A 383 -16.26 -1.91 -3.92
C HIS A 383 -16.87 -3.08 -4.67
N VAL A 384 -18.19 -3.09 -4.86
CA VAL A 384 -18.86 -4.11 -5.67
C VAL A 384 -19.27 -3.54 -7.01
N GLN A 385 -19.06 -4.32 -8.08
CA GLN A 385 -19.32 -3.94 -9.46
C GLN A 385 -19.70 -5.15 -10.32
N TRP A 386 -20.10 -4.90 -11.56
CA TRP A 386 -20.37 -5.95 -12.55
C TRP A 386 -20.02 -5.46 -13.94
N PHE A 387 -20.02 -6.34 -14.94
CA PHE A 387 -19.58 -5.99 -16.28
C PHE A 387 -20.31 -4.78 -16.89
N GLU A 388 -21.63 -4.66 -16.70
CA GLU A 388 -22.42 -3.54 -17.26
C GLU A 388 -22.23 -2.22 -16.50
N ASP A 389 -21.71 -2.27 -15.28
CA ASP A 389 -21.56 -1.13 -14.38
C ASP A 389 -20.29 -1.27 -13.54
N TRP A 390 -19.15 -0.88 -14.13
CA TRP A 390 -17.90 -0.82 -13.38
C TRP A 390 -17.94 0.34 -12.39
N TRP A 391 -17.59 0.05 -11.14
CA TRP A 391 -17.77 0.99 -10.05
C TRP A 391 -17.02 2.29 -10.31
N HIS A 392 -17.70 3.39 -10.08
CA HIS A 392 -17.13 4.73 -10.06
C HIS A 392 -17.83 5.49 -8.95
N GLN A 393 -17.08 6.38 -8.29
CA GLN A 393 -17.67 7.30 -7.34
C GLN A 393 -18.76 8.14 -8.05
N ARG A 394 -20.00 8.04 -7.57
CA ARG A 394 -21.12 8.76 -8.19
C ARG A 394 -21.00 10.27 -7.93
N GLY A 395 -21.42 11.08 -8.90
CA GLY A 395 -21.40 12.55 -8.79
C GLY A 395 -20.06 13.21 -9.12
N VAL A 396 -19.01 12.43 -9.43
CA VAL A 396 -17.71 12.95 -9.86
C VAL A 396 -17.32 12.43 -11.24
N ASP A 397 -16.82 13.33 -12.09
CA ASP A 397 -16.17 12.97 -13.35
C ASP A 397 -14.73 12.48 -13.08
N GLY A 398 -14.61 11.27 -12.52
CA GLY A 398 -13.34 10.56 -12.33
C GLY A 398 -12.99 10.22 -10.88
N THR A 399 -12.17 9.18 -10.71
CA THR A 399 -11.72 8.64 -9.41
C THR A 399 -10.27 9.05 -9.10
N GLY A 400 -9.92 10.33 -9.28
CA GLY A 400 -8.53 10.82 -9.20
C GLY A 400 -7.72 10.66 -10.50
N GLY A 401 -8.34 10.13 -11.57
CA GLY A 401 -7.81 10.06 -12.93
C GLY A 401 -8.95 9.83 -13.94
N THR A 402 -8.64 9.80 -15.24
CA THR A 402 -9.65 9.58 -16.30
C THR A 402 -9.88 8.09 -16.58
N PHE A 403 -10.34 7.31 -15.60
CA PHE A 403 -10.56 5.85 -15.74
C PHE A 403 -11.91 5.49 -16.36
N GLY A 404 -12.32 6.18 -17.43
CA GLY A 404 -13.53 5.82 -18.16
C GLY A 404 -13.46 4.41 -18.76
N ARG A 405 -14.62 3.91 -19.20
CA ARG A 405 -14.78 2.58 -19.82
C ARG A 405 -13.71 2.27 -20.87
N ASP A 406 -13.40 3.21 -21.76
CA ASP A 406 -12.37 3.05 -22.80
C ASP A 406 -10.96 2.87 -22.23
N GLN A 407 -10.62 3.63 -21.19
CA GLN A 407 -9.32 3.54 -20.54
C GLN A 407 -9.17 2.22 -19.78
N MET A 408 -10.21 1.76 -19.10
CA MET A 408 -10.24 0.45 -18.42
C MET A 408 -10.06 -0.70 -19.41
N VAL A 409 -10.76 -0.69 -20.55
CA VAL A 409 -10.58 -1.68 -21.62
C VAL A 409 -9.12 -1.70 -22.10
N ASN A 410 -8.51 -0.54 -22.33
CA ASN A 410 -7.09 -0.49 -22.71
C ASN A 410 -6.16 -1.06 -21.63
N ILE A 411 -6.46 -0.81 -20.34
CA ILE A 411 -5.70 -1.38 -19.22
C ILE A 411 -5.76 -2.90 -19.25
N PHE A 412 -6.94 -3.50 -19.43
CA PHE A 412 -7.05 -4.96 -19.54
C PHE A 412 -6.26 -5.52 -20.73
N ARG A 413 -6.27 -4.82 -21.88
CA ARG A 413 -5.51 -5.25 -23.07
C ARG A 413 -4.00 -5.20 -22.82
N ASP A 414 -3.53 -4.16 -22.13
CA ASP A 414 -2.11 -4.03 -21.77
C ASP A 414 -1.69 -5.05 -20.72
N VAL A 415 -2.54 -5.31 -19.72
CA VAL A 415 -2.35 -6.38 -18.74
C VAL A 415 -2.19 -7.73 -19.43
N SER A 416 -3.12 -8.08 -20.34
CA SER A 416 -3.04 -9.33 -21.10
C SER A 416 -1.79 -9.39 -21.99
N SER A 417 -1.41 -8.27 -22.59
CA SER A 417 -0.17 -8.19 -23.40
C SER A 417 1.09 -8.35 -22.55
N ALA A 418 1.06 -7.90 -21.30
CA ALA A 418 2.18 -7.98 -20.36
C ALA A 418 2.34 -9.39 -19.79
N TRP A 419 1.29 -9.97 -19.21
CA TRP A 419 1.39 -11.25 -18.47
C TRP A 419 0.72 -12.44 -19.18
N GLY A 420 0.03 -12.21 -20.28
CA GLY A 420 -0.87 -13.19 -20.88
C GLY A 420 -2.30 -13.03 -20.34
N ASP A 421 -3.23 -13.65 -21.03
CA ASP A 421 -4.65 -13.60 -20.71
C ASP A 421 -4.93 -14.46 -19.46
N PRO A 422 -5.33 -13.86 -18.33
CA PRO A 422 -5.69 -14.63 -17.15
C PRO A 422 -7.04 -15.34 -17.32
N ALA A 423 -7.93 -14.83 -18.17
CA ALA A 423 -9.30 -15.30 -18.31
C ALA A 423 -9.42 -16.52 -19.23
N PHE A 424 -8.49 -16.75 -20.15
CA PHE A 424 -8.53 -17.91 -21.05
C PHE A 424 -7.14 -18.50 -21.29
N ALA A 425 -7.08 -19.82 -21.42
CA ALA A 425 -5.93 -20.45 -22.06
C ALA A 425 -6.03 -20.29 -23.58
N ASN A 426 -4.97 -19.81 -24.23
CA ASN A 426 -4.86 -19.87 -25.68
C ASN A 426 -3.43 -20.28 -26.07
N PRO A 427 -3.22 -21.57 -26.40
CA PRO A 427 -1.89 -22.11 -26.71
C PRO A 427 -1.23 -21.49 -27.96
N THR A 428 -2.04 -20.91 -28.85
CA THR A 428 -1.54 -20.31 -30.10
C THR A 428 -1.26 -18.82 -29.98
N ASN A 429 -1.92 -18.16 -29.04
CA ASN A 429 -1.75 -16.74 -28.80
C ASN A 429 -2.02 -16.38 -27.32
N PRO A 430 -0.99 -16.23 -26.48
CA PRO A 430 -1.15 -16.21 -25.03
C PRO A 430 -1.81 -14.95 -24.44
N HIS A 431 -2.12 -13.92 -25.24
CA HIS A 431 -2.67 -12.64 -24.75
C HIS A 431 -4.10 -12.35 -25.23
N VAL A 432 -4.77 -13.31 -25.87
CA VAL A 432 -6.17 -13.20 -26.28
C VAL A 432 -6.91 -14.49 -25.99
N ALA A 433 -8.23 -14.39 -25.90
CA ALA A 433 -9.12 -15.51 -25.60
C ALA A 433 -9.02 -16.63 -26.61
N MET A 434 -9.40 -17.83 -26.19
CA MET A 434 -9.33 -19.02 -27.02
C MET A 434 -10.19 -18.87 -28.29
N GLY A 435 -9.69 -19.39 -29.41
CA GLY A 435 -10.40 -19.36 -30.69
C GLY A 435 -10.23 -18.06 -31.48
N ILE A 436 -9.63 -17.01 -30.90
CA ILE A 436 -9.24 -15.82 -31.65
C ILE A 436 -7.93 -16.09 -32.40
N THR A 437 -8.01 -16.17 -33.72
CA THR A 437 -6.86 -16.40 -34.62
C THR A 437 -6.39 -15.14 -35.36
N ASP A 438 -7.18 -14.06 -35.31
CA ASP A 438 -6.98 -12.82 -36.05
C ASP A 438 -6.95 -11.58 -35.13
N PRO A 439 -6.11 -11.56 -34.08
CA PRO A 439 -6.08 -10.44 -33.13
C PRO A 439 -5.79 -9.12 -33.85
N LYS A 440 -6.48 -8.05 -33.44
CA LYS A 440 -6.26 -6.71 -33.99
C LYS A 440 -5.04 -6.05 -33.37
N PRO A 441 -4.35 -5.18 -34.13
CA PRO A 441 -3.28 -4.37 -33.55
C PRO A 441 -3.79 -3.58 -32.35
N LEU A 442 -2.97 -3.51 -31.30
CA LEU A 442 -3.35 -2.93 -30.00
C LEU A 442 -3.78 -1.45 -30.12
N ASN A 443 -3.34 -0.73 -31.15
CA ASN A 443 -3.56 0.71 -31.30
C ASN A 443 -4.63 1.07 -32.34
N GLU A 444 -5.33 0.08 -32.92
CA GLU A 444 -6.32 0.31 -33.98
C GLU A 444 -7.77 0.28 -33.47
N ASP A 445 -8.59 1.20 -34.01
CA ASP A 445 -10.05 1.10 -33.91
C ASP A 445 -10.52 -0.12 -34.71
N ALA A 446 -11.45 -0.87 -34.13
CA ALA A 446 -11.83 -2.17 -34.68
C ALA A 446 -13.35 -2.30 -34.86
N ALA A 447 -14.02 -1.22 -35.27
CA ALA A 447 -15.48 -1.25 -35.45
C ALA A 447 -15.94 -2.40 -36.39
N ASP A 448 -15.21 -2.64 -37.48
CA ASP A 448 -15.51 -3.74 -38.43
C ASP A 448 -15.16 -5.13 -37.89
N TYR A 449 -14.38 -5.23 -36.81
CA TYR A 449 -13.97 -6.48 -36.15
C TYR A 449 -15.08 -7.03 -35.26
N CYS A 450 -15.88 -6.13 -34.66
CA CYS A 450 -16.92 -6.43 -33.69
C CYS A 450 -18.34 -6.17 -34.22
N GLY A 451 -18.49 -5.32 -35.24
CA GLY A 451 -19.79 -4.94 -35.80
C GLY A 451 -20.27 -5.78 -36.98
N ASP A 452 -19.43 -6.70 -37.47
CA ASP A 452 -19.78 -7.65 -38.54
C ASP A 452 -19.99 -9.06 -37.94
N PRO A 453 -21.23 -9.57 -37.86
CA PRO A 453 -21.55 -10.88 -37.30
C PRO A 453 -20.71 -12.03 -37.84
N ALA A 454 -20.42 -12.01 -39.14
CA ALA A 454 -19.64 -13.07 -39.79
C ALA A 454 -18.16 -13.05 -39.38
N LYS A 455 -17.67 -11.89 -38.96
CA LYS A 455 -16.31 -11.75 -38.43
C LYS A 455 -16.26 -11.97 -36.93
N ALA A 456 -17.30 -11.58 -36.20
CA ALA A 456 -17.36 -11.64 -34.74
C ALA A 456 -17.49 -13.07 -34.19
N THR A 457 -18.05 -14.00 -34.96
CA THR A 457 -18.30 -15.37 -34.48
C THR A 457 -17.01 -16.17 -34.31
N VAL A 458 -16.75 -16.63 -33.08
CA VAL A 458 -15.66 -17.55 -32.74
C VAL A 458 -16.12 -19.00 -32.89
N ALA A 459 -17.35 -19.29 -32.45
CA ALA A 459 -17.98 -20.59 -32.58
C ALA A 459 -19.49 -20.45 -32.73
N GLU A 460 -20.09 -21.15 -33.69
CA GLU A 460 -21.56 -21.24 -33.83
C GLU A 460 -22.19 -22.17 -32.78
N LYS A 461 -21.42 -23.17 -32.33
CA LYS A 461 -21.76 -24.17 -31.32
C LYS A 461 -20.49 -24.92 -30.88
N GLY A 462 -20.60 -25.70 -29.81
CA GLY A 462 -19.53 -26.55 -29.27
C GLY A 462 -18.44 -25.76 -28.54
N PHE A 463 -18.74 -24.52 -28.14
CA PHE A 463 -17.94 -23.76 -27.18
C PHE A 463 -18.70 -23.80 -25.85
N TYR A 464 -18.21 -24.59 -24.91
CA TYR A 464 -18.89 -24.81 -23.63
C TYR A 464 -18.45 -23.74 -22.62
N ASP A 465 -19.35 -23.44 -21.70
CA ASP A 465 -19.05 -22.67 -20.50
C ASP A 465 -20.02 -23.13 -19.41
N ARG A 466 -19.48 -23.55 -18.26
CA ARG A 466 -20.27 -24.11 -17.16
C ARG A 466 -21.43 -23.21 -16.71
N LYS A 467 -21.26 -21.89 -16.76
CA LYS A 467 -22.22 -20.92 -16.21
C LYS A 467 -23.24 -20.47 -17.23
N TYR A 468 -22.83 -20.23 -18.47
CA TYR A 468 -23.60 -19.45 -19.43
C TYR A 468 -23.89 -20.19 -20.75
N ASN A 469 -23.10 -21.21 -21.10
CA ASN A 469 -23.31 -22.06 -22.27
C ASN A 469 -23.03 -23.56 -21.99
N PRO A 470 -23.67 -24.18 -20.98
CA PRO A 470 -23.28 -25.50 -20.48
C PRO A 470 -23.56 -26.65 -21.47
N ASP A 471 -24.40 -26.44 -22.48
CA ASP A 471 -24.68 -27.41 -23.55
C ASP A 471 -24.00 -27.05 -24.88
N GLY A 472 -23.22 -25.97 -24.92
CA GLY A 472 -22.51 -25.50 -26.12
C GLY A 472 -23.44 -25.16 -27.28
N SER A 473 -24.74 -24.94 -27.04
CA SER A 473 -25.74 -24.79 -28.09
C SER A 473 -25.85 -23.37 -28.66
N LEU A 474 -25.23 -22.39 -28.00
CA LEU A 474 -25.26 -20.99 -28.38
C LEU A 474 -23.96 -20.53 -29.05
N PRO A 475 -24.04 -19.54 -29.96
CA PRO A 475 -22.85 -18.92 -30.51
C PRO A 475 -22.03 -18.18 -29.46
N VAL A 476 -20.71 -18.21 -29.63
CA VAL A 476 -19.74 -17.44 -28.85
C VAL A 476 -19.02 -16.48 -29.79
N ILE A 477 -18.96 -15.22 -29.39
CA ILE A 477 -18.48 -14.10 -30.23
C ILE A 477 -17.39 -13.30 -29.53
N LYS A 478 -16.52 -12.69 -30.33
CA LYS A 478 -15.67 -11.55 -29.92
C LYS A 478 -16.48 -10.26 -30.01
N PHE A 479 -16.14 -9.28 -29.19
CA PHE A 479 -16.88 -8.01 -29.14
C PHE A 479 -15.99 -6.82 -28.77
N CYS A 480 -16.57 -5.62 -28.93
CA CYS A 480 -15.93 -4.35 -28.62
C CYS A 480 -16.67 -3.63 -27.50
N ASP A 481 -15.92 -2.83 -26.75
CA ASP A 481 -16.39 -2.03 -25.62
C ASP A 481 -15.72 -0.64 -25.66
N GLY A 482 -15.77 0.11 -24.57
CA GLY A 482 -15.17 1.42 -24.42
C GLY A 482 -16.02 2.56 -24.97
N ALA A 483 -17.30 2.33 -25.29
CA ALA A 483 -18.20 3.43 -25.61
C ALA A 483 -18.54 4.23 -24.33
N ARG A 484 -18.68 5.55 -24.47
CA ARG A 484 -18.99 6.46 -23.35
C ARG A 484 -20.48 6.69 -23.27
N GLN A 485 -21.06 6.45 -22.10
CA GLN A 485 -22.44 6.78 -21.79
C GLN A 485 -22.58 8.15 -21.11
N PRO A 486 -23.69 8.87 -21.34
CA PRO A 486 -24.09 10.01 -20.53
C PRO A 486 -24.35 9.65 -19.05
N GLU A 487 -24.83 8.43 -18.77
CA GLU A 487 -25.26 7.99 -17.44
C GLU A 487 -24.12 7.72 -16.46
N GLY A 488 -22.87 7.59 -16.93
CA GLY A 488 -21.70 7.47 -16.07
C GLY A 488 -20.47 6.86 -16.76
N PRO A 489 -19.25 7.13 -16.27
CA PRO A 489 -17.99 6.72 -16.90
C PRO A 489 -17.72 5.21 -16.92
N GLY A 490 -18.32 4.43 -16.02
CA GLY A 490 -18.16 2.97 -15.94
C GLY A 490 -19.25 2.14 -16.63
N LYS A 491 -20.30 2.81 -17.14
CA LYS A 491 -21.47 2.15 -17.76
C LYS A 491 -21.11 1.60 -19.13
N TRP A 492 -21.51 0.36 -19.38
CA TRP A 492 -21.38 -0.24 -20.69
C TRP A 492 -22.34 0.38 -21.71
N ALA A 493 -21.96 0.35 -22.99
CA ALA A 493 -22.79 0.78 -24.11
C ALA A 493 -22.51 -0.03 -25.38
N PRO A 494 -23.53 -0.26 -26.22
CA PRO A 494 -23.29 -0.70 -27.59
C PRO A 494 -22.54 0.38 -28.39
N GLY A 495 -21.84 -0.04 -29.45
CA GLY A 495 -21.09 0.86 -30.33
C GLY A 495 -19.67 1.20 -29.86
N GLY A 496 -19.17 0.51 -28.84
CA GLY A 496 -17.76 0.49 -28.48
C GLY A 496 -16.88 0.09 -29.66
N LYS A 497 -15.67 0.66 -29.74
CA LYS A 497 -14.72 0.39 -30.83
C LYS A 497 -13.45 -0.31 -30.38
N ARG A 498 -13.31 -0.52 -29.06
CA ARG A 498 -12.12 -1.13 -28.45
C ARG A 498 -12.35 -2.62 -28.31
N PRO A 499 -11.60 -3.48 -29.03
CA PRO A 499 -11.71 -4.92 -28.85
C PRO A 499 -11.44 -5.31 -27.40
N LEU A 500 -12.27 -6.20 -26.85
CA LEU A 500 -12.04 -6.80 -25.56
C LEU A 500 -11.59 -8.26 -25.74
N GLU A 501 -10.46 -8.44 -26.43
CA GLU A 501 -10.00 -9.73 -26.98
C GLU A 501 -9.53 -10.74 -25.93
N MET A 502 -9.42 -10.36 -24.65
CA MET A 502 -9.09 -11.26 -23.55
C MET A 502 -10.32 -11.99 -22.97
N VAL A 503 -11.52 -11.66 -23.45
CA VAL A 503 -12.76 -12.35 -23.06
C VAL A 503 -13.67 -12.52 -24.27
N LEU A 504 -14.69 -13.37 -24.13
CA LEU A 504 -15.69 -13.63 -25.16
C LEU A 504 -17.09 -13.40 -24.59
N ALA A 505 -18.09 -13.30 -25.46
CA ALA A 505 -19.49 -13.21 -25.06
C ALA A 505 -20.33 -14.34 -25.66
N VAL A 506 -21.36 -14.77 -24.93
CA VAL A 506 -22.37 -15.70 -25.46
C VAL A 506 -23.50 -14.91 -26.10
N ASP A 507 -23.69 -15.08 -27.41
CA ASP A 507 -24.71 -14.40 -28.19
C ASP A 507 -26.05 -15.14 -28.05
N TYR A 508 -26.88 -14.65 -27.14
CA TYR A 508 -28.14 -15.28 -26.76
C TYR A 508 -29.18 -15.12 -27.88
N ASN A 509 -29.22 -13.96 -28.53
CA ASN A 509 -30.22 -13.68 -29.54
C ASN A 509 -29.79 -14.00 -30.98
N LYS A 510 -28.52 -14.40 -31.17
CA LYS A 510 -27.91 -14.84 -32.44
C LYS A 510 -27.83 -13.74 -33.49
N ASN A 511 -27.64 -12.49 -33.08
CA ASN A 511 -27.51 -11.35 -33.99
C ASN A 511 -26.05 -11.01 -34.34
N GLY A 512 -25.08 -11.71 -33.75
CA GLY A 512 -23.64 -11.53 -33.92
C GLY A 512 -23.07 -10.28 -33.27
N GLN A 513 -23.78 -9.69 -32.31
CA GLN A 513 -23.37 -8.52 -31.53
C GLN A 513 -23.63 -8.80 -30.05
N ARG A 514 -22.76 -8.26 -29.19
CA ARG A 514 -22.94 -8.38 -27.75
C ARG A 514 -23.94 -7.34 -27.26
N ASP A 515 -25.08 -7.78 -26.75
CA ASP A 515 -26.15 -6.94 -26.20
C ASP A 515 -26.12 -6.84 -24.67
N GLU A 516 -26.88 -5.91 -24.09
CA GLU A 516 -27.00 -5.78 -22.63
C GLU A 516 -27.51 -7.09 -22.02
N GLY A 517 -26.85 -7.56 -20.96
CA GLY A 517 -27.21 -8.81 -20.27
C GLY A 517 -26.79 -10.08 -20.98
N GLU A 518 -26.18 -10.00 -22.16
CA GLU A 518 -25.47 -11.13 -22.74
C GLU A 518 -24.15 -11.35 -21.98
N PRO A 519 -23.91 -12.58 -21.50
CA PRO A 519 -22.84 -12.83 -20.56
C PRO A 519 -21.49 -12.78 -21.24
N VAL A 520 -20.54 -12.19 -20.51
CA VAL A 520 -19.12 -12.32 -20.77
C VAL A 520 -18.63 -13.59 -20.06
N ILE A 521 -17.89 -14.43 -20.79
CA ILE A 521 -17.36 -15.69 -20.28
C ILE A 521 -15.87 -15.57 -19.97
N VAL A 522 -15.43 -16.28 -18.93
CA VAL A 522 -14.03 -16.42 -18.50
C VAL A 522 -13.81 -17.85 -17.98
N GLN A 523 -12.70 -18.47 -18.36
CA GLN A 523 -12.31 -19.86 -18.07
C GLN A 523 -10.86 -19.92 -17.56
N PRO A 524 -10.59 -19.33 -16.38
CA PRO A 524 -9.24 -19.10 -15.90
C PRO A 524 -8.56 -20.34 -15.30
N PHE A 525 -9.34 -21.27 -14.76
CA PHE A 525 -8.89 -22.44 -14.01
C PHE A 525 -10.01 -23.50 -13.96
N GLU A 526 -9.63 -24.75 -13.70
CA GLU A 526 -10.61 -25.83 -13.51
C GLU A 526 -11.49 -25.59 -12.27
N PRO A 527 -12.75 -26.06 -12.25
CA PRO A 527 -13.60 -25.92 -11.08
C PRO A 527 -12.98 -26.63 -9.86
N PHE A 528 -12.80 -25.91 -8.76
CA PHE A 528 -12.36 -26.48 -7.49
C PHE A 528 -13.22 -26.01 -6.32
N SER A 529 -13.20 -26.78 -5.25
CA SER A 529 -13.80 -26.43 -3.97
C SER A 529 -12.71 -25.89 -3.06
N ASP A 530 -12.74 -24.59 -2.82
CA ASP A 530 -11.87 -23.83 -1.92
C ASP A 530 -12.24 -24.14 -0.46
N PHE A 531 -11.95 -25.39 -0.05
CA PHE A 531 -12.32 -26.02 1.22
C PHE A 531 -11.09 -26.24 2.11
N GLY A 532 -9.96 -25.65 1.75
CA GLY A 532 -8.73 -25.85 2.47
C GLY A 532 -8.14 -27.26 2.31
N LYS A 533 -6.91 -27.43 2.82
CA LYS A 533 -6.12 -28.65 2.61
C LYS A 533 -6.72 -29.89 3.26
N ASP A 534 -7.66 -29.73 4.18
CA ASP A 534 -8.37 -30.85 4.80
C ASP A 534 -9.51 -31.40 3.92
N GLY A 535 -9.87 -30.65 2.86
CA GLY A 535 -10.85 -31.00 1.84
C GLY A 535 -12.30 -30.87 2.30
N LYS A 536 -12.60 -30.13 3.36
CA LYS A 536 -13.95 -29.96 3.92
C LYS A 536 -14.28 -28.49 4.11
N ALA A 537 -15.48 -28.09 3.71
CA ALA A 537 -15.97 -26.78 4.07
C ALA A 537 -16.16 -26.70 5.59
N SER A 538 -15.91 -25.53 6.21
CA SER A 538 -16.01 -25.35 7.67
C SER A 538 -17.35 -25.84 8.25
N LYS A 539 -18.46 -25.67 7.51
CA LYS A 539 -19.81 -26.13 7.92
C LYS A 539 -19.93 -27.65 8.11
N ASP A 540 -19.04 -28.41 7.49
CA ASP A 540 -19.00 -29.88 7.48
C ASP A 540 -17.97 -30.42 8.50
N GLU A 541 -17.29 -29.53 9.23
CA GLU A 541 -16.31 -29.88 10.25
C GLU A 541 -16.92 -30.16 11.63
N ALA A 542 -16.23 -30.98 12.41
CA ALA A 542 -16.65 -31.31 13.76
C ALA A 542 -16.50 -30.10 14.69
N GLY A 543 -17.61 -29.62 15.24
CA GLY A 543 -17.63 -28.48 16.16
C GLY A 543 -17.98 -27.15 15.51
N TYR A 544 -18.42 -27.15 14.25
CA TYR A 544 -18.93 -25.98 13.56
C TYR A 544 -20.14 -25.38 14.29
N ASP A 545 -20.04 -24.08 14.54
CA ASP A 545 -21.15 -23.23 14.94
C ASP A 545 -21.03 -21.89 14.21
N ALA A 546 -22.04 -21.51 13.43
CA ALA A 546 -21.96 -20.34 12.55
C ALA A 546 -21.74 -19.00 13.28
N VAL A 547 -21.91 -18.96 14.61
CA VAL A 547 -21.74 -17.75 15.42
C VAL A 547 -20.53 -17.87 16.33
N ASP A 548 -20.45 -18.96 17.10
CA ASP A 548 -19.47 -19.11 18.16
C ASP A 548 -18.18 -19.81 17.71
N ASN A 549 -18.22 -20.58 16.62
CA ASN A 549 -17.05 -21.29 16.07
C ASN A 549 -17.20 -21.55 14.56
N PRO A 550 -17.21 -20.49 13.73
CA PRO A 550 -17.44 -20.61 12.29
C PRO A 550 -16.32 -21.32 11.55
N ASP A 551 -15.13 -21.46 12.15
CA ASP A 551 -13.95 -22.10 11.55
C ASP A 551 -13.31 -23.08 12.57
N PRO A 552 -13.86 -24.31 12.71
CA PRO A 552 -13.33 -25.31 13.64
C PRO A 552 -11.92 -25.83 13.33
N ALA A 553 -11.54 -25.96 12.07
CA ALA A 553 -10.21 -26.39 11.64
C ALA A 553 -9.16 -25.27 11.80
N GLY A 554 -9.59 -24.01 11.83
CA GLY A 554 -8.72 -22.85 11.98
C GLY A 554 -8.00 -22.48 10.69
N ASP A 555 -8.53 -22.87 9.53
CA ASP A 555 -7.93 -22.69 8.22
C ASP A 555 -8.74 -21.79 7.27
N ASP A 556 -9.81 -21.14 7.74
CA ASP A 556 -10.46 -20.04 7.01
C ASP A 556 -9.47 -18.88 6.81
N TYR A 557 -9.28 -18.49 5.56
CA TYR A 557 -8.41 -17.40 5.20
C TYR A 557 -8.96 -16.05 5.69
N ASP A 558 -8.08 -15.28 6.31
CA ASP A 558 -8.32 -13.87 6.60
C ASP A 558 -7.01 -13.10 6.43
N PRO A 559 -6.98 -12.03 5.61
CA PRO A 559 -5.75 -11.30 5.31
C PRO A 559 -5.03 -10.71 6.54
N GLN A 560 -5.74 -10.43 7.64
CA GLN A 560 -5.16 -9.89 8.88
C GLN A 560 -4.98 -10.93 9.97
N TYR A 561 -5.94 -11.84 10.14
CA TYR A 561 -5.99 -12.78 11.26
C TYR A 561 -5.52 -14.19 10.90
N ASN A 562 -5.70 -14.64 9.66
CA ASN A 562 -5.28 -15.96 9.20
C ASN A 562 -4.74 -15.94 7.76
N PRO A 563 -3.63 -15.20 7.49
CA PRO A 563 -3.14 -15.00 6.13
C PRO A 563 -2.56 -16.26 5.47
N LEU A 564 -2.44 -17.37 6.23
CA LEU A 564 -2.04 -18.70 5.74
C LEU A 564 -3.22 -19.69 5.70
N GLY A 565 -4.43 -19.25 6.01
CA GLY A 565 -5.63 -20.05 5.83
C GLY A 565 -5.77 -20.50 4.38
N THR A 566 -6.25 -21.72 4.21
CA THR A 566 -6.40 -22.39 2.92
C THR A 566 -7.85 -22.47 2.47
N GLU A 567 -8.82 -22.37 3.37
CA GLU A 567 -10.23 -22.29 2.97
C GLU A 567 -10.60 -20.82 2.63
N LYS A 568 -11.33 -20.61 1.53
CA LYS A 568 -11.82 -19.31 1.02
C LYS A 568 -10.70 -18.33 0.63
N ASN A 569 -9.50 -18.81 0.29
CA ASN A 569 -8.38 -17.94 -0.08
C ASN A 569 -8.34 -17.60 -1.59
N GLY A 570 -9.17 -18.26 -2.40
CA GLY A 570 -9.26 -18.10 -3.85
C GLY A 570 -8.16 -18.78 -4.65
N LEU A 571 -7.38 -19.67 -4.03
CA LEU A 571 -6.25 -20.39 -4.62
C LEU A 571 -6.44 -21.88 -4.39
N TRP A 572 -6.15 -22.68 -5.41
CA TRP A 572 -6.15 -24.12 -5.22
C TRP A 572 -4.87 -24.59 -4.54
N GLU A 573 -5.03 -25.44 -3.51
CA GLU A 573 -3.94 -26.17 -2.89
C GLU A 573 -4.10 -27.69 -2.93
N ALA A 574 -2.96 -28.38 -2.88
CA ALA A 574 -2.94 -29.83 -2.78
C ALA A 574 -3.69 -30.32 -1.54
N GLY A 575 -4.77 -31.08 -1.76
CA GLY A 575 -5.72 -31.51 -0.73
C GLY A 575 -7.15 -31.11 -1.08
N GLU A 576 -7.30 -30.00 -1.81
CA GLU A 576 -8.60 -29.48 -2.21
C GLU A 576 -9.21 -30.26 -3.38
N PRO A 577 -10.51 -30.60 -3.33
CA PRO A 577 -11.20 -31.24 -4.42
C PRO A 577 -11.28 -30.33 -5.66
N PHE A 578 -10.91 -30.86 -6.83
CA PHE A 578 -11.16 -30.22 -8.11
C PHE A 578 -11.80 -31.19 -9.10
N GLU A 579 -12.50 -30.63 -10.08
CA GLU A 579 -13.12 -31.36 -11.18
C GLU A 579 -12.18 -31.33 -12.39
N ASP A 580 -11.52 -32.46 -12.69
CA ASP A 580 -10.64 -32.65 -13.87
C ASP A 580 -11.47 -32.80 -15.16
N ILE A 581 -12.20 -31.73 -15.48
CA ILE A 581 -13.13 -31.63 -16.61
C ILE A 581 -12.78 -30.46 -17.54
N GLY A 582 -11.56 -29.94 -17.41
CA GLY A 582 -11.07 -28.85 -18.23
C GLY A 582 -11.46 -27.45 -17.73
N LEU A 583 -10.83 -26.45 -18.32
CA LEU A 583 -10.98 -25.03 -17.95
C LEU A 583 -12.38 -24.48 -18.25
N ASP A 584 -13.09 -25.06 -19.23
CA ASP A 584 -14.47 -24.66 -19.52
C ASP A 584 -15.49 -25.13 -18.46
N GLY A 585 -15.06 -26.04 -17.59
CA GLY A 585 -15.82 -26.59 -16.48
C GLY A 585 -16.96 -27.53 -16.90
N VAL A 586 -16.92 -28.06 -18.13
CA VAL A 586 -17.92 -28.96 -18.70
C VAL A 586 -17.25 -30.19 -19.29
N LYS A 587 -17.56 -31.37 -18.73
CA LYS A 587 -17.08 -32.64 -19.26
C LYS A 587 -17.39 -32.78 -20.75
N CYS A 588 -16.38 -33.06 -21.57
CA CYS A 588 -16.54 -33.14 -23.00
C CYS A 588 -17.53 -34.25 -23.40
N PRO A 589 -18.52 -33.95 -24.26
CA PRO A 589 -19.50 -34.96 -24.68
C PRO A 589 -18.85 -36.16 -25.36
N THR A 590 -19.39 -37.35 -25.07
CA THR A 590 -18.85 -38.61 -25.59
C THR A 590 -18.91 -38.64 -27.12
N GLY A 591 -17.75 -38.80 -27.76
CA GLY A 591 -17.63 -38.85 -29.22
C GLY A 591 -17.47 -37.48 -29.90
N GLU A 592 -17.41 -36.40 -29.12
CA GLU A 592 -17.09 -35.05 -29.62
C GLU A 592 -15.61 -34.71 -29.40
N THR A 593 -15.18 -33.59 -29.98
CA THR A 593 -13.86 -33.01 -29.74
C THR A 593 -14.04 -31.59 -29.22
N CYS A 594 -13.76 -31.37 -27.95
CA CYS A 594 -13.87 -30.07 -27.29
C CYS A 594 -12.63 -29.24 -27.61
N LYS A 595 -12.59 -28.73 -28.84
CA LYS A 595 -11.43 -27.98 -29.38
C LYS A 595 -11.14 -26.66 -28.67
N TYR A 596 -12.07 -26.18 -27.83
CA TYR A 596 -11.93 -24.96 -27.06
C TYR A 596 -11.67 -25.20 -25.57
N ASP A 597 -11.32 -26.44 -25.20
CA ASP A 597 -11.04 -26.80 -23.83
C ASP A 597 -9.59 -27.28 -23.66
N VAL A 598 -9.06 -27.12 -22.46
CA VAL A 598 -7.69 -27.47 -22.07
C VAL A 598 -7.75 -28.13 -20.70
N GLY A 599 -6.97 -29.19 -20.54
CA GLY A 599 -6.72 -29.78 -19.21
C GLY A 599 -7.49 -31.06 -18.94
N GLU A 600 -8.67 -31.26 -19.54
CA GLU A 600 -9.57 -32.36 -19.20
C GLU A 600 -8.91 -33.75 -19.16
N GLY A 601 -9.12 -34.43 -18.03
CA GLY A 601 -8.80 -35.84 -17.82
C GLY A 601 -7.32 -36.12 -17.60
N ASN A 602 -6.51 -35.11 -17.26
CA ASN A 602 -5.06 -35.25 -17.11
C ASN A 602 -4.61 -35.56 -15.67
N GLY A 603 -5.54 -35.51 -14.70
CA GLY A 603 -5.33 -35.80 -13.30
C GLY A 603 -4.63 -34.70 -12.50
N LYS A 604 -4.58 -33.45 -13.00
CA LYS A 604 -3.95 -32.30 -12.34
C LYS A 604 -4.84 -31.08 -12.47
N PHE A 605 -4.81 -30.23 -11.45
CA PHE A 605 -5.47 -28.94 -11.48
C PHE A 605 -4.78 -28.01 -12.48
N ASP A 606 -5.53 -27.57 -13.49
CA ASP A 606 -5.03 -26.66 -14.53
C ASP A 606 -5.44 -25.19 -14.35
N LEU A 607 -4.57 -24.32 -14.83
CA LEU A 607 -4.72 -22.86 -14.87
C LEU A 607 -4.42 -22.36 -16.28
N SER A 608 -5.03 -21.23 -16.67
CA SER A 608 -4.61 -20.50 -17.86
C SER A 608 -3.13 -20.05 -17.74
N ALA A 609 -2.44 -20.00 -18.89
CA ALA A 609 -1.02 -19.62 -18.90
C ALA A 609 -0.80 -18.18 -18.40
N GLY A 610 -1.74 -17.26 -18.68
CA GLY A 610 -1.67 -15.89 -18.18
C GLY A 610 -1.83 -15.84 -16.66
N LEU A 611 -2.81 -16.57 -16.10
CA LEU A 611 -2.99 -16.64 -14.65
C LEU A 611 -1.78 -17.26 -13.95
N SER A 612 -1.20 -18.32 -14.52
CA SER A 612 0.05 -18.90 -14.03
C SER A 612 1.21 -17.89 -14.02
N THR A 613 1.30 -17.03 -15.03
CA THR A 613 2.36 -16.00 -15.12
C THR A 613 2.20 -14.94 -14.03
N PHE A 614 0.97 -14.57 -13.69
CA PHE A 614 0.68 -13.69 -12.56
C PHE A 614 1.11 -14.31 -11.23
N PHE A 615 0.64 -15.52 -10.92
CA PHE A 615 0.94 -16.18 -9.65
C PHE A 615 2.43 -16.45 -9.45
N LYS A 616 3.17 -16.75 -10.53
CA LYS A 616 4.63 -16.93 -10.47
C LYS A 616 5.37 -15.70 -9.92
N ARG A 617 4.85 -14.50 -10.17
CA ARG A 617 5.48 -13.23 -9.80
C ARG A 617 4.78 -12.52 -8.64
N ASP A 618 3.72 -13.11 -8.09
CA ASP A 618 2.94 -12.50 -7.03
C ASP A 618 3.77 -12.40 -5.73
N GLY A 619 4.00 -11.17 -5.26
CA GLY A 619 4.87 -10.91 -4.12
C GLY A 619 4.34 -11.48 -2.81
N ARG A 620 3.02 -11.53 -2.59
CA ARG A 620 2.45 -12.19 -1.40
C ARG A 620 2.77 -13.67 -1.41
N MET A 621 2.48 -14.35 -2.52
CA MET A 621 2.70 -15.78 -2.69
C MET A 621 4.19 -16.13 -2.57
N GLN A 622 5.07 -15.30 -3.14
CA GLN A 622 6.52 -15.42 -3.00
C GLN A 622 6.98 -15.31 -1.53
N ILE A 623 6.48 -14.33 -0.76
CA ILE A 623 6.79 -14.21 0.67
C ILE A 623 6.30 -15.44 1.45
N GLN A 624 5.14 -15.97 1.09
CA GLN A 624 4.55 -17.14 1.75
C GLN A 624 5.19 -18.47 1.31
N GLY A 625 5.95 -18.48 0.20
CA GLY A 625 6.51 -19.69 -0.38
C GLY A 625 5.44 -20.59 -1.01
N HIS A 626 4.40 -20.00 -1.59
CA HIS A 626 3.28 -20.73 -2.17
C HIS A 626 3.72 -21.54 -3.41
N PRO A 627 3.27 -22.80 -3.60
CA PRO A 627 3.71 -23.64 -4.73
C PRO A 627 3.39 -23.11 -6.14
N LEU A 628 2.39 -22.25 -6.27
CA LEU A 628 2.05 -21.61 -7.55
C LEU A 628 2.96 -20.40 -7.88
N SER A 629 3.77 -19.93 -6.92
CA SER A 629 4.77 -18.89 -7.15
C SER A 629 6.09 -19.46 -7.67
N ALA A 630 6.86 -18.65 -8.39
CA ALA A 630 8.24 -18.98 -8.74
C ALA A 630 9.19 -18.42 -7.69
N ASP A 631 10.37 -19.03 -7.58
CA ASP A 631 11.48 -18.42 -6.84
C ASP A 631 11.80 -17.05 -7.48
N PRO A 632 11.89 -15.97 -6.68
CA PRO A 632 12.32 -14.65 -7.18
C PRO A 632 13.71 -14.72 -7.81
N ASP A 633 13.99 -13.87 -8.79
CA ASP A 633 15.32 -13.76 -9.42
C ASP A 633 16.41 -13.34 -8.41
N GLY A 634 16.04 -12.55 -7.40
CA GLY A 634 16.88 -12.21 -6.24
C GLY A 634 17.06 -13.34 -5.21
N GLY A 635 16.51 -14.52 -5.49
CA GLY A 635 16.55 -15.70 -4.62
C GLY A 635 15.34 -15.81 -3.69
N LYS A 636 15.23 -16.95 -3.00
CA LYS A 636 14.10 -17.27 -2.12
C LYS A 636 13.94 -16.27 -0.96
N TRP A 637 12.69 -16.00 -0.58
CA TRP A 637 12.33 -15.23 0.61
C TRP A 637 12.60 -16.00 1.92
N THR A 638 13.88 -16.10 2.27
CA THR A 638 14.33 -16.57 3.58
C THR A 638 14.07 -15.52 4.66
N ASP A 639 14.21 -15.92 5.93
CA ASP A 639 14.09 -14.96 7.02
C ASP A 639 15.19 -13.90 6.99
N ASP A 640 16.41 -14.25 6.57
CA ASP A 640 17.50 -13.29 6.40
C ASP A 640 17.20 -12.29 5.28
N ALA A 641 16.61 -12.74 4.16
CA ALA A 641 16.22 -11.85 3.05
C ALA A 641 15.14 -10.86 3.48
N LEU A 642 14.09 -11.33 4.17
CA LEU A 642 13.04 -10.47 4.73
C LEU A 642 13.59 -9.47 5.78
N ASP A 643 14.67 -9.82 6.48
CA ASP A 643 15.33 -8.90 7.42
C ASP A 643 16.15 -7.81 6.71
N GLN A 644 16.48 -7.94 5.42
CA GLN A 644 17.19 -6.90 4.67
C GLN A 644 16.26 -5.89 4.00
N LEU A 645 15.03 -6.29 3.66
CA LEU A 645 14.07 -5.43 2.94
C LEU A 645 13.13 -4.67 3.88
N ASP A 646 12.96 -3.37 3.63
CA ASP A 646 11.86 -2.57 4.19
C ASP A 646 10.76 -2.38 3.14
N PHE A 647 9.50 -2.51 3.55
CA PHE A 647 8.34 -2.40 2.67
C PHE A 647 7.38 -1.34 3.19
N TYR A 648 7.06 -0.34 2.36
CA TYR A 648 6.05 0.67 2.65
C TYR A 648 5.05 0.69 1.50
N SER A 649 3.77 0.53 1.81
CA SER A 649 2.73 0.65 0.80
C SER A 649 1.64 1.60 1.22
N ASP A 650 0.94 2.17 0.23
CA ASP A 650 -0.34 2.84 0.47
C ASP A 650 -1.46 2.33 -0.44
N GLY A 651 -2.71 2.64 -0.08
CA GLY A 651 -3.89 2.34 -0.87
C GLY A 651 -5.08 3.22 -0.50
N GLY A 652 -5.82 3.69 -1.51
CA GLY A 652 -7.04 4.47 -1.30
C GLY A 652 -8.23 3.57 -0.94
N ILE A 653 -9.06 4.01 0.01
CA ILE A 653 -10.27 3.25 0.41
C ILE A 653 -11.45 3.37 -0.58
N ARG A 654 -11.40 4.35 -1.49
CA ARG A 654 -12.38 4.61 -2.57
C ARG A 654 -11.75 4.43 -3.96
N ASP A 655 -10.83 3.47 -4.05
CA ASP A 655 -10.08 3.17 -5.26
C ASP A 655 -10.87 2.24 -6.20
N ILE A 656 -10.93 2.59 -7.49
CA ILE A 656 -11.64 1.81 -8.52
C ILE A 656 -11.05 0.39 -8.72
N PHE A 657 -9.80 0.18 -8.34
CA PHE A 657 -9.12 -1.12 -8.37
C PHE A 657 -9.02 -1.77 -6.99
N ASN A 658 -9.70 -1.21 -5.96
CA ASN A 658 -9.66 -1.68 -4.59
C ASN A 658 -8.26 -1.73 -3.95
N TRP A 659 -7.31 -0.84 -4.29
CA TRP A 659 -5.95 -0.90 -3.70
C TRP A 659 -5.91 -0.80 -2.17
N GLY A 660 -6.95 -0.22 -1.53
CA GLY A 660 -7.19 -0.30 -0.08
C GLY A 660 -7.45 -1.72 0.45
N THR A 661 -8.14 -2.56 -0.35
CA THR A 661 -8.37 -3.99 -0.04
C THR A 661 -7.18 -4.84 -0.48
N VAL A 662 -6.65 -4.62 -1.68
CA VAL A 662 -5.53 -5.41 -2.21
C VAL A 662 -4.29 -5.27 -1.33
N GLY A 663 -3.95 -4.04 -0.90
CA GLY A 663 -2.82 -3.82 0.01
C GLY A 663 -3.03 -4.47 1.38
N TYR A 664 -4.27 -4.56 1.85
CA TYR A 664 -4.61 -5.27 3.08
C TYR A 664 -4.31 -6.78 3.00
N HIS A 665 -4.60 -7.43 1.86
CA HIS A 665 -4.20 -8.82 1.60
C HIS A 665 -2.68 -8.98 1.50
N TYR A 666 -2.02 -8.09 0.75
CA TYR A 666 -0.58 -8.14 0.54
C TYR A 666 0.19 -8.08 1.87
N MET A 667 -0.22 -7.20 2.78
CA MET A 667 0.44 -7.04 4.07
C MET A 667 0.29 -8.24 5.01
N GLY A 668 -0.76 -9.04 4.82
CA GLY A 668 -0.94 -10.33 5.47
C GLY A 668 0.24 -11.28 5.28
N ALA A 669 0.91 -11.20 4.13
CA ALA A 669 2.09 -12.02 3.81
C ALA A 669 3.26 -11.79 4.80
N PHE A 670 3.52 -10.54 5.18
CA PHE A 670 4.53 -10.21 6.17
C PHE A 670 4.14 -10.71 7.56
N GLY A 671 2.86 -10.56 7.93
CA GLY A 671 2.32 -11.09 9.19
C GLY A 671 2.45 -12.61 9.29
N ALA A 672 2.17 -13.34 8.20
CA ALA A 672 2.33 -14.80 8.08
C ALA A 672 3.76 -15.27 8.37
N ARG A 673 4.76 -14.43 8.06
CA ARG A 673 6.18 -14.68 8.32
C ARG A 673 6.66 -14.08 9.65
N ASN A 674 5.72 -13.80 10.57
CA ASN A 674 5.97 -13.19 11.88
C ASN A 674 6.80 -11.90 11.80
N ARG A 675 6.59 -11.10 10.76
CA ARG A 675 7.21 -9.77 10.64
C ARG A 675 6.32 -8.73 11.31
N PRO A 676 6.90 -7.79 12.08
CA PRO A 676 6.12 -6.67 12.60
C PRO A 676 5.59 -5.84 11.44
N SER A 677 4.27 -5.89 11.26
CA SER A 677 3.50 -5.08 10.32
C SER A 677 2.55 -4.18 11.07
N VAL A 678 2.35 -2.95 10.58
CA VAL A 678 1.43 -1.98 11.18
C VAL A 678 0.60 -1.29 10.11
N TYR A 679 -0.66 -1.01 10.46
CA TYR A 679 -1.58 -0.27 9.60
C TYR A 679 -1.81 1.13 10.16
N PHE A 680 -1.92 2.10 9.27
CA PHE A 680 -2.35 3.45 9.60
C PHE A 680 -3.50 3.86 8.69
N ASN A 681 -4.53 4.49 9.27
CA ASN A 681 -5.52 5.21 8.49
C ASN A 681 -5.14 6.68 8.59
N GLU A 682 -4.89 7.34 7.45
CA GLU A 682 -4.43 8.73 7.39
C GLU A 682 -3.06 8.99 8.05
N TRP A 683 -2.42 10.10 7.66
CA TRP A 683 -1.07 10.45 8.11
C TRP A 683 -1.00 10.96 9.55
N VAL A 684 -2.12 11.48 10.07
CA VAL A 684 -2.18 12.05 11.43
C VAL A 684 -2.01 11.01 12.54
N HIS A 685 -2.10 9.73 12.19
CA HIS A 685 -1.92 8.63 13.12
C HIS A 685 -0.49 8.06 13.10
N LEU A 686 0.39 8.58 12.24
CA LEU A 686 1.80 8.22 12.26
C LEU A 686 2.45 8.61 13.61
N PRO A 687 3.46 7.86 14.06
CA PRO A 687 4.08 8.09 15.36
C PRO A 687 4.56 9.54 15.53
N ASN A 688 4.28 10.12 16.69
CA ASN A 688 4.68 11.47 17.10
C ASN A 688 3.99 12.64 16.37
N VAL A 689 3.07 12.38 15.42
CA VAL A 689 2.28 13.45 14.80
C VAL A 689 1.20 13.93 15.76
N GLU A 690 1.18 15.24 16.06
CA GLU A 690 0.15 15.87 16.87
C GLU A 690 -0.85 16.67 16.02
N VAL A 691 -2.14 16.40 16.22
CA VAL A 691 -3.20 17.23 15.66
C VAL A 691 -3.39 18.49 16.52
N LYS A 692 -2.67 19.57 16.19
CA LYS A 692 -2.82 20.87 16.84
C LYS A 692 -3.89 21.70 16.13
N LYS A 693 -5.09 21.82 16.73
CA LYS A 693 -6.25 22.55 16.16
C LYS A 693 -5.94 23.96 15.64
N GLU A 694 -4.91 24.62 16.19
CA GLU A 694 -4.44 25.97 15.84
C GLU A 694 -3.81 26.04 14.46
N ASN A 695 -3.21 24.94 13.98
CA ASN A 695 -2.54 24.82 12.68
C ASN A 695 -3.36 23.99 11.67
N CYS A 696 -4.58 23.60 12.06
CA CYS A 696 -5.43 22.70 11.30
C CYS A 696 -6.64 23.45 10.76
N SER A 697 -6.94 23.28 9.49
CA SER A 697 -8.30 23.50 9.03
C SER A 697 -9.20 22.47 9.71
N LEU A 698 -10.19 22.90 10.50
CA LEU A 698 -11.18 22.01 11.14
C LEU A 698 -11.96 21.13 10.13
N SER A 699 -11.79 21.38 8.82
CA SER A 699 -12.41 20.63 7.75
C SER A 699 -11.57 19.46 7.20
N ASN A 700 -10.26 19.39 7.47
CA ASN A 700 -9.39 18.30 6.99
C ASN A 700 -8.22 18.06 7.95
N LEU A 701 -8.22 16.93 8.65
CA LEU A 701 -7.15 16.56 9.58
C LEU A 701 -5.80 16.38 8.88
N ASN A 702 -5.80 16.03 7.59
CA ASN A 702 -4.56 15.89 6.85
C ASN A 702 -3.79 17.18 6.74
N ASP A 703 -4.43 18.36 6.73
CA ASP A 703 -3.76 19.67 6.64
C ASP A 703 -2.69 19.87 7.72
N CYS A 704 -2.79 19.14 8.85
CA CYS A 704 -1.87 19.21 9.99
C CYS A 704 -0.59 18.38 9.83
N PHE A 705 -0.50 17.48 8.83
CA PHE A 705 0.65 16.59 8.73
C PHE A 705 1.89 17.28 8.16
N ASP A 706 3.00 17.16 8.89
CA ASP A 706 4.34 17.50 8.45
C ASP A 706 5.23 16.24 8.65
N PRO A 707 5.86 15.70 7.59
CA PRO A 707 6.70 14.52 7.72
C PRO A 707 7.90 14.70 8.67
N LYS A 708 8.28 15.94 9.01
CA LYS A 708 9.34 16.22 9.99
C LYS A 708 8.94 15.91 11.43
N GLU A 709 7.64 15.89 11.73
CA GLU A 709 7.12 15.60 13.07
C GLU A 709 7.08 14.09 13.37
N VAL A 710 7.14 13.26 12.32
CA VAL A 710 7.03 11.81 12.43
C VAL A 710 8.26 11.22 13.11
N ASP A 711 8.04 10.35 14.09
CA ASP A 711 9.08 9.45 14.58
C ASP A 711 9.22 8.26 13.62
N TRP A 712 10.04 8.43 12.60
CA TRP A 712 10.36 7.38 11.62
C TRP A 712 11.04 6.15 12.24
N SER A 713 11.71 6.32 13.38
CA SER A 713 12.40 5.21 14.07
C SER A 713 11.44 4.28 14.80
N ALA A 714 10.24 4.79 15.15
CA ALA A 714 9.16 4.07 15.80
C ALA A 714 8.24 3.33 14.81
N LEU A 715 8.55 3.39 13.50
CA LEU A 715 7.90 2.58 12.49
C LEU A 715 8.65 1.25 12.30
N PRO A 716 7.93 0.12 12.16
CA PRO A 716 8.56 -1.16 11.80
C PRO A 716 9.03 -1.14 10.34
N LYS A 717 9.51 -2.29 9.83
CA LYS A 717 9.97 -2.44 8.44
C LYS A 717 8.84 -2.59 7.42
N SER A 718 7.68 -3.09 7.84
CA SER A 718 6.51 -3.32 6.99
C SER A 718 5.38 -2.39 7.43
N VAL A 719 5.07 -1.39 6.59
CA VAL A 719 4.07 -0.35 6.90
C VAL A 719 3.03 -0.26 5.79
N TYR A 720 1.76 -0.18 6.16
CA TYR A 720 0.68 0.07 5.23
C TYR A 720 -0.18 1.25 5.66
N LEU A 721 -0.26 2.25 4.79
CA LEU A 721 -1.04 3.47 5.01
C LEU A 721 -2.27 3.46 4.11
N ARG A 722 -3.46 3.47 4.70
CA ARG A 722 -4.72 3.66 3.99
C ARG A 722 -5.09 5.14 4.02
N TYR A 723 -5.38 5.71 2.86
CA TYR A 723 -5.82 7.09 2.76
C TYR A 723 -7.27 7.17 2.27
N GLY A 724 -7.97 8.19 2.74
CA GLY A 724 -9.40 8.37 2.66
C GLY A 724 -10.07 8.11 4.01
N ASP A 725 -10.97 9.01 4.39
CA ASP A 725 -11.77 8.91 5.60
C ASP A 725 -13.07 8.15 5.27
N ILE A 726 -13.28 7.01 5.93
CA ILE A 726 -14.49 6.20 5.75
C ILE A 726 -15.75 6.99 6.13
N ASP A 727 -15.63 7.96 7.04
CA ASP A 727 -16.71 8.82 7.50
C ASP A 727 -16.70 10.21 6.80
N ALA A 728 -15.96 10.35 5.69
CA ALA A 728 -15.90 11.58 4.90
C ALA A 728 -17.29 12.03 4.43
N ASN A 729 -17.56 13.34 4.48
CA ASN A 729 -18.75 13.90 3.87
C ASN A 729 -18.61 14.01 2.33
N ASN A 730 -19.75 14.18 1.64
CA ASN A 730 -19.81 14.24 0.17
C ASN A 730 -18.85 15.26 -0.45
N ARG A 731 -18.61 16.41 0.19
CA ARG A 731 -17.68 17.43 -0.34
C ARG A 731 -16.25 16.90 -0.47
N TRP A 732 -15.77 16.11 0.49
CA TRP A 732 -14.43 15.55 0.46
C TRP A 732 -14.33 14.36 -0.48
N ILE A 733 -15.36 13.51 -0.49
CA ILE A 733 -15.51 12.44 -1.47
C ILE A 733 -15.46 13.01 -2.90
N GLU A 734 -16.20 14.10 -3.15
CA GLU A 734 -16.22 14.80 -4.44
C GLU A 734 -14.87 15.42 -4.82
N LYS A 735 -14.08 15.87 -3.84
CA LYS A 735 -12.72 16.39 -4.06
C LYS A 735 -11.73 15.28 -4.45
N GLY A 736 -12.03 14.03 -4.09
CA GLY A 736 -11.19 12.88 -4.41
C GLY A 736 -10.70 12.08 -3.20
N ASP A 737 -11.30 12.24 -2.03
CA ASP A 737 -10.86 11.58 -0.80
C ASP A 737 -10.84 10.04 -0.92
N GLY A 738 -9.66 9.45 -0.73
CA GLY A 738 -9.46 8.01 -0.81
C GLY A 738 -9.55 7.40 -2.21
N GLN A 739 -9.72 8.22 -3.26
CA GLN A 739 -9.79 7.74 -4.64
C GLN A 739 -8.42 7.29 -5.18
N HIS A 740 -8.37 6.81 -6.43
CA HIS A 740 -7.19 6.13 -6.97
C HIS A 740 -5.87 6.91 -6.87
N VAL A 741 -5.94 8.21 -7.11
CA VAL A 741 -4.81 9.12 -6.90
C VAL A 741 -4.93 9.88 -5.58
N GLY A 742 -6.16 10.17 -5.14
CA GLY A 742 -6.46 11.09 -4.06
C GLY A 742 -6.57 12.55 -4.56
N TYR A 743 -7.02 13.46 -3.69
CA TYR A 743 -6.94 14.89 -3.97
C TYR A 743 -5.50 15.41 -3.82
N ALA A 744 -5.25 16.65 -4.26
CA ALA A 744 -3.89 17.21 -4.34
C ALA A 744 -3.05 17.00 -3.06
N ASP A 745 -3.59 17.29 -1.89
CA ASP A 745 -2.82 17.15 -0.64
C ASP A 745 -2.54 15.67 -0.30
N GLN A 746 -3.46 14.75 -0.60
CA GLN A 746 -3.18 13.31 -0.49
C GLN A 746 -2.01 12.92 -1.41
N VAL A 747 -2.00 13.36 -2.67
CA VAL A 747 -0.89 13.07 -3.60
C VAL A 747 0.45 13.54 -3.02
N PHE A 748 0.51 14.77 -2.51
CA PHE A 748 1.72 15.31 -1.92
C PHE A 748 2.18 14.49 -0.70
N ARG A 749 1.25 14.14 0.20
CA ARG A 749 1.56 13.40 1.44
C ARG A 749 2.00 11.97 1.16
N ARG A 750 1.43 11.31 0.15
CA ARG A 750 1.84 9.98 -0.31
C ARG A 750 3.31 9.99 -0.75
N VAL A 751 3.69 10.95 -1.61
CA VAL A 751 5.08 11.13 -2.06
C VAL A 751 6.00 11.43 -0.88
N GLN A 752 5.66 12.43 -0.07
CA GLN A 752 6.48 12.85 1.06
C GLN A 752 6.73 11.68 2.03
N THR A 753 5.68 10.98 2.41
CA THR A 753 5.78 9.92 3.42
C THR A 753 6.63 8.76 2.92
N GLY A 754 6.44 8.32 1.66
CA GLY A 754 7.27 7.27 1.08
C GLY A 754 8.76 7.68 0.96
N LEU A 755 9.04 8.92 0.53
CA LEU A 755 10.42 9.41 0.41
C LEU A 755 11.10 9.63 1.76
N PHE A 756 10.40 10.16 2.77
CA PHE A 756 10.94 10.31 4.11
C PHE A 756 11.13 8.96 4.81
N TYR A 757 10.23 8.00 4.57
CA TYR A 757 10.43 6.62 5.00
C TYR A 757 11.71 6.05 4.39
N ILE A 758 11.90 6.14 3.06
CA ILE A 758 13.14 5.75 2.37
C ILE A 758 14.37 6.43 3.01
N GLY A 759 14.34 7.76 3.11
CA GLY A 759 15.47 8.54 3.65
C GLY A 759 15.78 8.24 5.12
N SER A 760 14.81 7.73 5.89
CA SER A 760 15.03 7.30 7.28
C SER A 760 15.79 5.97 7.41
N ARG A 761 15.86 5.17 6.33
CA ARG A 761 16.51 3.84 6.32
C ARG A 761 17.94 3.85 5.79
N TRP A 762 18.42 5.01 5.33
CA TRP A 762 19.81 5.25 4.91
C TRP A 762 20.50 6.23 5.87
N PRO A 763 20.84 5.81 7.10
CA PRO A 763 21.40 6.69 8.12
C PRO A 763 22.82 7.20 7.78
N ASP A 764 23.51 6.54 6.86
CA ASP A 764 24.88 6.87 6.42
C ASP A 764 24.92 7.88 5.25
N ALA A 765 23.77 8.27 4.71
CA ALA A 765 23.68 9.13 3.54
C ALA A 765 23.68 10.64 3.89
N ASP A 766 24.04 11.49 2.91
CA ASP A 766 24.31 12.92 3.14
C ASP A 766 23.04 13.78 3.30
N ARG A 767 22.96 14.54 4.40
CA ARG A 767 21.87 15.51 4.64
C ARG A 767 22.35 16.94 4.75
N ARG A 768 23.59 17.24 4.36
CA ARG A 768 24.18 18.57 4.58
C ARG A 768 23.62 19.60 3.60
N TYR A 769 23.59 20.87 3.98
CA TYR A 769 23.22 21.94 3.06
C TYR A 769 24.43 22.33 2.20
N PHE A 770 24.21 22.48 0.89
CA PHE A 770 25.19 23.01 -0.06
C PHE A 770 24.48 24.02 -0.96
N GLU A 771 25.17 25.08 -1.35
CA GLU A 771 24.71 25.98 -2.40
C GLU A 771 24.79 25.26 -3.75
N ASP A 772 23.71 25.37 -4.53
CA ASP A 772 23.72 24.92 -5.91
C ASP A 772 24.34 26.01 -6.79
N PRO A 773 25.42 25.72 -7.53
CA PRO A 773 25.92 26.67 -8.51
C PRO A 773 24.86 26.91 -9.59
N PRO A 774 24.88 28.06 -10.29
CA PRO A 774 24.03 28.25 -11.48
C PRO A 774 24.28 27.14 -12.52
N THR A 775 23.36 26.99 -13.48
CA THR A 775 23.53 26.05 -14.59
C THR A 775 24.90 26.23 -15.25
N GLN A 776 25.62 25.13 -15.48
CA GLN A 776 26.97 25.16 -16.07
C GLN A 776 26.95 24.60 -17.48
N ASP A 777 27.37 25.43 -18.45
CA ASP A 777 27.49 25.04 -19.85
C ASP A 777 28.72 24.14 -20.09
N GLY A 778 28.60 23.18 -21.01
CA GLY A 778 29.71 22.30 -21.42
C GLY A 778 29.90 21.01 -20.60
N LEU A 779 29.06 20.77 -19.59
CA LEU A 779 28.99 19.49 -18.88
C LEU A 779 28.04 18.50 -19.56
N PRO A 780 28.16 17.18 -19.30
CA PRO A 780 27.18 16.20 -19.77
C PRO A 780 25.75 16.57 -19.33
N PRO A 781 24.72 16.25 -20.15
CA PRO A 781 23.32 16.46 -19.79
C PRO A 781 23.00 15.96 -18.37
N CYS A 782 22.08 16.63 -17.68
CA CYS A 782 21.70 16.44 -16.27
C CYS A 782 22.72 16.96 -15.26
N VAL A 783 24.02 16.88 -15.55
CA VAL A 783 25.07 17.42 -14.67
C VAL A 783 25.19 18.93 -14.80
N GLY A 784 24.77 19.54 -15.91
CA GLY A 784 24.72 21.01 -16.04
C GLY A 784 23.52 21.65 -15.34
N GLU A 785 22.36 20.99 -15.35
CA GLU A 785 21.03 21.57 -15.06
C GLU A 785 20.35 21.01 -13.79
N SER A 786 21.00 20.12 -13.04
CA SER A 786 20.46 19.35 -11.88
C SER A 786 19.27 18.42 -12.19
N SER A 787 18.61 18.56 -13.34
CA SER A 787 17.62 17.62 -13.86
C SER A 787 17.69 17.63 -15.38
N CYS A 788 17.57 16.48 -16.03
CA CYS A 788 17.36 16.42 -17.47
C CYS A 788 16.64 15.15 -17.90
N THR A 789 16.15 15.15 -19.13
CA THR A 789 15.63 13.96 -19.80
C THR A 789 16.46 13.67 -21.03
N TYR A 790 16.82 12.41 -21.21
CA TYR A 790 17.53 11.93 -22.39
C TYR A 790 16.97 10.59 -22.87
N GLU A 791 17.17 10.28 -24.14
CA GLU A 791 16.79 8.98 -24.69
C GLU A 791 17.80 7.91 -24.24
N TYR A 792 17.29 6.85 -23.62
CA TYR A 792 18.06 5.68 -23.20
C TYR A 792 17.67 4.47 -24.03
N LYS A 793 18.67 3.70 -24.47
CA LYS A 793 18.49 2.47 -25.22
C LYS A 793 19.17 1.32 -24.48
N ASP A 794 18.41 0.27 -24.18
CA ASP A 794 18.92 -0.91 -23.48
C ASP A 794 19.65 -1.88 -24.44
N SER A 795 20.12 -3.00 -23.90
CA SER A 795 20.78 -4.04 -24.71
C SER A 795 19.83 -4.87 -25.58
N THR A 796 18.52 -4.82 -25.34
CA THR A 796 17.51 -5.47 -26.20
C THR A 796 17.18 -4.63 -27.44
N GLY A 797 17.55 -3.35 -27.39
CA GLY A 797 17.33 -2.37 -28.44
C GLY A 797 16.09 -1.49 -28.21
N ARG A 798 15.38 -1.66 -27.09
CA ARG A 798 14.28 -0.78 -26.69
C ARG A 798 14.83 0.59 -26.33
N ALA A 799 14.26 1.63 -26.93
CA ALA A 799 14.60 3.02 -26.66
C ALA A 799 13.42 3.77 -26.04
N GLY A 800 13.71 4.61 -25.03
CA GLY A 800 12.72 5.45 -24.37
C GLY A 800 13.39 6.54 -23.52
N PRO A 801 12.69 7.63 -23.21
CA PRO A 801 13.23 8.71 -22.39
C PRO A 801 13.47 8.24 -20.95
N VAL A 802 14.50 8.79 -20.31
CA VAL A 802 14.74 8.65 -18.87
C VAL A 802 14.99 10.03 -18.31
N THR A 803 14.33 10.36 -17.20
CA THR A 803 14.59 11.60 -16.46
C THR A 803 15.45 11.29 -15.25
N VAL A 804 16.51 12.07 -15.04
CA VAL A 804 17.35 11.98 -13.82
C VAL A 804 17.30 13.31 -13.10
N LEU A 805 16.99 13.27 -11.81
CA LEU A 805 17.11 14.37 -10.86
C LEU A 805 18.32 14.14 -9.96
N LEU A 806 19.22 15.11 -9.93
CA LEU A 806 20.36 15.15 -9.04
C LEU A 806 20.04 15.98 -7.79
N PRO A 807 20.48 15.55 -6.59
CA PRO A 807 20.15 16.27 -5.37
C PRO A 807 20.84 17.64 -5.32
N PRO A 808 20.25 18.62 -4.59
CA PRO A 808 20.89 19.90 -4.35
C PRO A 808 22.31 19.77 -3.81
N GLY A 809 23.23 20.53 -4.38
CA GLY A 809 24.66 20.50 -4.09
C GLY A 809 25.45 19.49 -4.92
N TYR A 810 24.83 18.61 -5.72
CA TYR A 810 25.57 17.62 -6.51
C TYR A 810 26.64 18.25 -7.42
N ARG A 811 26.41 19.48 -7.90
CA ARG A 811 27.33 20.19 -8.80
C ARG A 811 28.35 21.06 -8.06
N SER A 812 28.23 21.16 -6.74
CA SER A 812 29.13 21.96 -5.91
C SER A 812 30.50 21.30 -5.82
N ASP A 813 31.57 22.10 -5.93
CA ASP A 813 32.94 21.64 -5.67
C ASP A 813 33.08 21.05 -4.26
N ALA A 814 32.30 21.57 -3.31
CA ALA A 814 32.24 21.12 -1.93
C ALA A 814 31.68 19.68 -1.78
N ALA A 815 30.93 19.20 -2.77
CA ALA A 815 30.26 17.89 -2.75
C ALA A 815 30.75 16.95 -3.87
N LYS A 816 31.84 17.29 -4.57
CA LYS A 816 32.32 16.56 -5.75
C LYS A 816 32.70 15.09 -5.46
N ASP A 817 33.12 14.80 -4.23
CA ASP A 817 33.52 13.46 -3.79
C ASP A 817 32.38 12.68 -3.12
N LEU A 818 31.21 13.31 -2.97
CA LEU A 818 30.03 12.66 -2.40
C LEU A 818 29.33 11.79 -3.44
N ARG A 819 28.81 10.68 -2.92
CA ARG A 819 27.97 9.71 -3.62
C ARG A 819 26.60 9.68 -2.95
N TYR A 820 25.57 9.34 -3.71
CA TYR A 820 24.18 9.43 -3.27
C TYR A 820 23.43 8.11 -3.48
N PRO A 821 22.48 7.77 -2.58
CA PRO A 821 21.57 6.67 -2.84
C PRO A 821 20.66 6.98 -4.03
N VAL A 822 20.04 5.95 -4.61
CA VAL A 822 19.23 6.05 -5.83
C VAL A 822 17.80 5.58 -5.58
N VAL A 823 16.82 6.41 -5.94
CA VAL A 823 15.41 6.02 -5.98
C VAL A 823 14.97 5.90 -7.43
N TYR A 824 14.57 4.70 -7.85
CA TYR A 824 13.95 4.48 -9.14
C TYR A 824 12.44 4.67 -9.02
N PHE A 825 11.94 5.70 -9.71
CA PHE A 825 10.56 6.13 -9.65
C PHE A 825 9.81 5.68 -10.90
N LEU A 826 8.76 4.86 -10.70
CA LEU A 826 7.92 4.30 -11.73
C LEU A 826 6.61 5.10 -11.87
N HIS A 827 6.36 5.66 -13.05
CA HIS A 827 5.16 6.46 -13.34
C HIS A 827 3.90 5.61 -13.53
N GLY A 828 2.73 6.26 -13.43
CA GLY A 828 1.42 5.65 -13.62
C GLY A 828 1.05 5.43 -15.09
N TYR A 829 -0.10 4.78 -15.31
CA TYR A 829 -0.54 4.37 -16.64
C TYR A 829 -0.75 5.55 -17.59
N GLY A 830 -0.17 5.47 -18.79
CA GLY A 830 -0.28 6.51 -19.83
C GLY A 830 0.53 7.80 -19.58
N GLN A 831 1.32 7.86 -18.50
CA GLN A 831 2.30 8.92 -18.27
C GLN A 831 3.63 8.62 -18.99
N SER A 832 4.59 9.53 -18.89
CA SER A 832 6.00 9.30 -19.23
C SER A 832 6.91 9.93 -18.15
N PRO A 833 8.22 9.63 -18.15
CA PRO A 833 9.18 10.21 -17.19
C PRO A 833 9.17 11.74 -17.12
N GLU A 834 8.84 12.42 -18.21
CA GLU A 834 8.75 13.88 -18.28
C GLU A 834 7.55 14.43 -17.52
N ASP A 835 6.43 13.70 -17.46
CA ASP A 835 5.24 14.12 -16.71
C ASP A 835 5.54 14.21 -15.20
N LEU A 836 6.56 13.50 -14.73
CA LEU A 836 6.98 13.49 -13.33
C LEU A 836 8.01 14.58 -12.99
N GLN A 837 8.53 15.33 -13.97
CA GLN A 837 9.45 16.44 -13.69
C GLN A 837 8.84 17.51 -12.77
N ALA A 838 7.52 17.67 -12.75
CA ALA A 838 6.86 18.58 -11.81
C ALA A 838 7.15 18.21 -10.33
N PHE A 839 7.41 16.93 -10.02
CA PHE A 839 7.83 16.51 -8.67
C PHE A 839 9.23 17.01 -8.31
N VAL A 840 10.09 17.37 -9.27
CA VAL A 840 11.40 17.97 -9.00
C VAL A 840 11.25 19.25 -8.17
N LEU A 841 10.25 20.08 -8.51
CA LEU A 841 9.96 21.33 -7.81
C LEU A 841 9.44 21.10 -6.38
N LEU A 842 8.90 19.90 -6.11
CA LEU A 842 8.44 19.49 -4.80
C LEU A 842 9.58 18.92 -3.94
N VAL A 843 10.36 17.99 -4.49
CA VAL A 843 11.32 17.18 -3.72
C VAL A 843 12.65 17.91 -3.50
N SER A 844 13.13 18.68 -4.48
CA SER A 844 14.42 19.38 -4.36
C SER A 844 14.46 20.33 -3.15
N PRO A 845 13.43 21.14 -2.88
CA PRO A 845 13.34 21.92 -1.65
C PRO A 845 13.44 21.10 -0.36
N MET A 846 12.87 19.89 -0.31
CA MET A 846 12.91 19.04 0.89
C MET A 846 14.31 18.49 1.18
N MET A 847 15.12 18.31 0.13
CA MET A 847 16.52 17.89 0.23
C MET A 847 17.50 19.06 0.46
N GLY A 848 17.08 20.30 0.13
CA GLY A 848 17.98 21.43 -0.04
C GLY A 848 17.62 22.72 0.69
N GLN A 849 16.42 22.89 1.27
CA GLN A 849 16.09 24.14 1.98
C GLN A 849 16.73 24.17 3.38
N GLY A 850 17.27 25.34 3.75
CA GLY A 850 17.74 25.64 5.11
C GLY A 850 16.64 25.77 6.16
N LEU A 851 15.36 25.61 5.79
CA LEU A 851 14.20 25.62 6.69
C LEU A 851 14.03 24.33 7.51
N SER A 852 14.70 23.25 7.11
CA SER A 852 14.76 22.00 7.87
C SER A 852 16.17 21.81 8.38
N SER A 853 16.31 21.21 9.56
CA SER A 853 17.59 20.83 10.14
C SER A 853 18.13 19.56 9.50
N ARG A 854 19.42 19.28 9.68
CA ARG A 854 20.04 18.03 9.23
C ARG A 854 19.32 16.78 9.77
N ALA A 855 18.69 16.87 10.94
CA ALA A 855 17.99 15.75 11.58
C ALA A 855 16.68 15.38 10.85
N THR A 856 15.97 16.36 10.28
CA THR A 856 14.66 16.14 9.65
C THR A 856 14.63 16.39 8.14
N ARG A 857 15.67 17.02 7.58
CA ARG A 857 15.82 17.25 6.13
C ARG A 857 15.77 15.91 5.40
N LEU A 858 15.05 15.90 4.28
CA LEU A 858 14.99 14.70 3.43
C LEU A 858 16.39 14.35 2.95
N GLN A 859 16.71 13.06 3.05
CA GLN A 859 17.97 12.50 2.60
C GLN A 859 18.26 12.89 1.14
N LYS A 860 19.47 13.39 0.83
CA LYS A 860 19.87 13.61 -0.56
C LYS A 860 19.94 12.28 -1.29
N MET A 861 19.34 12.23 -2.46
CA MET A 861 19.24 11.05 -3.29
C MET A 861 19.19 11.45 -4.77
N ILE A 862 19.69 10.60 -5.64
CA ILE A 862 19.43 10.67 -7.08
C ILE A 862 18.08 10.03 -7.32
N MET A 863 17.20 10.68 -8.09
CA MET A 863 15.94 10.08 -8.51
C MET A 863 15.98 9.80 -10.01
N VAL A 864 15.62 8.57 -10.39
CA VAL A 864 15.61 8.11 -11.79
C VAL A 864 14.19 7.75 -12.16
N PHE A 865 13.58 8.51 -13.06
CA PHE A 865 12.22 8.25 -13.54
C PHE A 865 12.30 7.33 -14.77
N VAL A 866 11.80 6.12 -14.61
CA VAL A 866 11.92 5.03 -15.59
C VAL A 866 10.76 5.07 -16.58
N ASP A 867 11.02 4.84 -17.87
CA ASP A 867 9.97 4.79 -18.89
C ASP A 867 9.24 3.44 -18.92
N GLY A 868 8.03 3.44 -18.38
CA GLY A 868 7.08 2.33 -18.49
C GLY A 868 6.02 2.51 -19.58
N ARG A 869 6.10 3.56 -20.40
CA ARG A 869 5.12 3.83 -21.46
C ARG A 869 5.38 2.94 -22.67
N CYS A 870 4.32 2.45 -23.31
CA CYS A 870 4.44 1.75 -24.59
C CYS A 870 5.02 2.67 -25.68
N ARG A 871 5.93 2.13 -26.49
CA ARG A 871 6.58 2.82 -27.62
C ARG A 871 6.17 2.18 -28.96
N GLU A 872 6.15 3.02 -29.99
CA GLU A 872 5.68 2.66 -31.34
C GLU A 872 6.83 2.45 -32.34
N GLY A 873 8.08 2.35 -31.86
CA GLY A 873 9.29 2.31 -32.70
C GLY A 873 9.56 0.99 -33.44
N SER A 874 8.64 0.03 -33.39
CA SER A 874 8.73 -1.30 -34.02
C SER A 874 7.64 -1.46 -35.10
N THR A 875 7.73 -2.46 -35.98
CA THR A 875 6.68 -2.75 -36.99
C THR A 875 5.31 -3.04 -36.37
N GLU A 876 5.27 -3.39 -35.08
CA GLU A 876 4.08 -3.56 -34.26
C GLU A 876 4.21 -2.75 -32.95
N PRO A 877 3.12 -2.20 -32.39
CA PRO A 877 3.19 -1.49 -31.11
C PRO A 877 3.55 -2.43 -29.94
N GLU A 878 4.37 -1.93 -29.01
CA GLU A 878 4.74 -2.64 -27.77
C GLU A 878 3.49 -3.06 -26.97
N CYS A 879 2.55 -2.13 -26.85
CA CYS A 879 1.28 -2.22 -26.14
C CYS A 879 0.47 -0.93 -26.39
N VAL A 880 -0.68 -0.76 -25.74
CA VAL A 880 -1.58 0.41 -25.91
C VAL A 880 -1.03 1.66 -25.22
N ARG A 881 -0.74 1.62 -23.91
CA ARG A 881 -0.23 2.78 -23.13
C ARG A 881 0.74 2.44 -21.99
N GLY A 882 0.63 1.29 -21.35
CA GLY A 882 1.48 0.90 -20.22
C GLY A 882 2.09 -0.50 -20.34
N THR A 883 3.38 -0.61 -20.03
CA THR A 883 4.12 -1.89 -20.02
C THR A 883 4.03 -2.64 -18.68
N PHE A 884 3.56 -1.96 -17.63
CA PHE A 884 3.57 -2.42 -16.24
C PHE A 884 4.97 -2.80 -15.69
N TYR A 885 6.05 -2.39 -16.38
CA TYR A 885 7.43 -2.67 -15.99
C TYR A 885 7.76 -4.17 -15.89
N VAL A 886 7.06 -5.01 -16.68
CA VAL A 886 7.32 -6.45 -16.75
C VAL A 886 7.67 -6.89 -18.16
N ASP A 887 8.35 -8.03 -18.25
CA ASP A 887 8.57 -8.69 -19.53
C ASP A 887 7.25 -9.19 -20.12
N SER A 888 6.93 -8.68 -21.31
CA SER A 888 5.75 -9.11 -22.06
C SER A 888 5.88 -10.56 -22.52
N VAL A 889 4.78 -11.30 -22.42
CA VAL A 889 4.63 -12.65 -22.98
C VAL A 889 4.57 -12.67 -24.51
N ARG A 890 4.34 -11.53 -25.16
CA ARG A 890 4.37 -11.41 -26.62
C ARG A 890 5.82 -11.50 -27.11
N ASP A 891 6.05 -12.22 -28.21
CA ASP A 891 7.38 -12.38 -28.79
C ASP A 891 8.05 -11.03 -29.15
N LYS A 892 7.26 -10.08 -29.65
CA LYS A 892 7.68 -8.71 -30.00
C LYS A 892 7.33 -7.68 -28.92
N GLY A 893 6.90 -8.12 -27.75
CA GLY A 893 6.59 -7.23 -26.63
C GLY A 893 7.83 -6.72 -25.91
N PRO A 894 7.70 -5.66 -25.09
CA PRO A 894 8.82 -5.08 -24.37
C PRO A 894 9.39 -6.05 -23.33
N LYS A 895 10.71 -6.03 -23.15
CA LYS A 895 11.44 -6.78 -22.10
C LYS A 895 11.88 -5.83 -21.00
N MET A 896 10.90 -5.39 -20.20
CA MET A 896 11.09 -4.33 -19.22
C MET A 896 12.00 -4.72 -18.05
N ASP A 897 12.07 -6.01 -17.71
CA ASP A 897 12.99 -6.48 -16.67
C ASP A 897 14.43 -6.19 -17.07
N LYS A 898 14.78 -6.59 -18.30
CA LYS A 898 16.09 -6.33 -18.89
C LYS A 898 16.38 -4.85 -19.09
N TYR A 899 15.38 -4.09 -19.57
CA TYR A 899 15.50 -2.64 -19.73
C TYR A 899 15.86 -1.97 -18.40
N PHE A 900 15.18 -2.35 -17.32
CA PHE A 900 15.38 -1.77 -16.00
C PHE A 900 16.73 -2.19 -15.41
N GLN A 901 17.09 -3.47 -15.45
CA GLN A 901 18.41 -3.96 -15.01
C GLN A 901 19.57 -3.25 -15.73
N ASP A 902 19.48 -3.07 -17.05
CA ASP A 902 20.49 -2.33 -17.80
C ASP A 902 20.52 -0.84 -17.42
N LEU A 903 19.35 -0.23 -17.20
CA LEU A 903 19.26 1.15 -16.77
C LEU A 903 19.90 1.34 -15.38
N MET A 904 19.70 0.41 -14.44
CA MET A 904 20.33 0.49 -13.12
C MET A 904 21.86 0.53 -13.25
N LYS A 905 22.42 -0.38 -14.05
CA LYS A 905 23.85 -0.40 -14.37
C LYS A 905 24.31 0.91 -15.03
N HIS A 906 23.54 1.42 -16.00
CA HIS A 906 23.84 2.68 -16.68
C HIS A 906 23.95 3.87 -15.72
N ILE A 907 23.05 3.94 -14.74
CA ILE A 907 23.02 5.00 -13.75
C ILE A 907 24.26 4.92 -12.84
N ASP A 908 24.64 3.73 -12.38
CA ASP A 908 25.83 3.53 -11.56
C ASP A 908 27.15 3.86 -12.28
N GLU A 909 27.21 3.61 -13.58
CA GLU A 909 28.39 3.93 -14.41
C GLU A 909 28.53 5.43 -14.67
N LYS A 910 27.42 6.17 -14.76
CA LYS A 910 27.42 7.59 -15.15
C LYS A 910 27.35 8.59 -14.00
N TYR A 911 26.72 8.22 -12.88
CA TYR A 911 26.47 9.14 -11.78
C TYR A 911 27.19 8.69 -10.51
N ARG A 912 27.37 9.61 -9.55
CA ARG A 912 27.99 9.32 -8.27
C ARG A 912 26.99 8.64 -7.35
N THR A 913 26.73 7.36 -7.60
CA THR A 913 25.85 6.52 -6.77
C THR A 913 26.62 5.91 -5.59
N LEU A 914 25.96 5.71 -4.46
CA LEU A 914 26.49 4.93 -3.34
C LEU A 914 26.49 3.44 -3.74
N GLY A 915 27.60 2.76 -3.44
CA GLY A 915 27.68 1.31 -3.54
C GLY A 915 27.34 0.65 -2.21
N PRO A 916 27.25 -0.69 -2.17
CA PRO A 916 26.78 -1.38 -0.97
C PRO A 916 27.64 -1.12 0.27
N THR A 917 26.99 -0.93 1.42
CA THR A 917 27.64 -0.84 2.73
C THR A 917 27.07 -1.86 3.71
N GLU A 918 27.81 -2.11 4.79
CA GLU A 918 27.30 -2.86 5.92
C GLU A 918 27.20 -1.92 7.12
N ILE A 919 26.01 -1.80 7.69
CA ILE A 919 25.76 -1.00 8.89
C ILE A 919 25.31 -1.91 10.03
N GLU A 920 25.59 -1.48 11.26
CA GLU A 920 25.00 -2.10 12.44
C GLU A 920 23.66 -1.42 12.75
N VAL A 921 22.58 -2.19 12.75
CA VAL A 921 21.25 -1.75 13.18
C VAL A 921 20.90 -2.43 14.50
N THR A 922 20.15 -1.73 15.34
CA THR A 922 19.61 -2.29 16.59
C THR A 922 18.11 -2.49 16.46
N GLU A 923 17.68 -3.73 16.69
CA GLU A 923 16.28 -4.20 16.65
C GLU A 923 15.78 -4.67 18.02
#